data_AF-A0AAW8PUT6-F1
#
_entry.id   AF-A0AAW8PUT6-F1
#
_cell.length_a   1.000
_cell.length_b   1.000
_cell.length_c   1.000
_cell.angle_alpha   90.00
_cell.angle_beta   90.00
_cell.angle_gamma   90.00
#
_symmetry.space_group_name_H-M   'P 1'
#
loop_
_entity.id
_entity.type
_entity.pdbx_description
1 polymer ?
#
loop_
_entity_poly.entity_id
_entity_poly.type
_entity_poly.pdbx_seq_one_letter_code
_entity_poly.pdbx_strand_id
1 'polypeptide(L)'
;MGVTVGANGLSIVHKGSGGEANATLPDVCLTKVGKPIVPIPYGNNAKSADLAGGTTTISMDGGNSVAIKGSTFSKSTGDAGGDKKGVASGTIEAEAKFISASPTVKFEGKGVCRLSDQMTMNKANTMCLGGAQNPSVSVTEEQEGTYTLDIECRYPDGEPLANAKFKVFDGNNAEIGSGVLDSNGRSSVSSLPPGECYVVYEEDSRKYEAKTSRGLNGHKYEWSDDELFAHCAKEKLPFWEPRSVDSVRSTWGVFDENLGSDKDFISMLATEVRAHFEYELTEKEANDISQNIALLFGTNDDYSVVANELIAQVAPIIDKNGVTLNLLHSIHEDESHNNILALLRQQGYGDSEKYLKELNWNDWTKLVSGQLDTILSKVAQRFDALSKYASMKGYQVAYDTLQVQAKSANEVKAKLPDITASGMEKLQEKSSKLISNGAKPKVVNNFSNGQTTQSEKVSDVVHAERTLPVPFALELCYNDKEKTPVSNVPYRLTYSSGEVFEGLLNGKGVASVYGVPQHEVPKIEFGDPDKAAKAEADRPAQLDVLKEEIKKYADYLVKETIAYNATQPSPQKELLEELKAQTEEELNELRARKAELDSASTTEYLWEMAKSSIEGVGDGVTNYVPDFGEIGDYLDALDIDLSVLIYAITTGDIDELEEALKRVDRGALYLQEATEAMERLLLIISDQEIREYLLTIPQLYLEALPADEAVKYSLSLATQKGIDGAIVIGGTAAGTAAGGVGGPAMAVLLTGATTARSSGKVIERLVKVLNDVVAGKKHSKNNHKEKPKDDETELDKICPICRDSKCKNRKRLKKGKGQNKKGGYLDAMEKAYRSKGKSYPEGHDWYVGTGSLEVHHVIPLEAVSDKTFKKLFDNFSYDINQIHNLVALPGIMELACELGVQRHQGNHAQGMALNENKRALSILESHENNARHENIKSFNRKLFKNNKIQGNDLRYPKAAKSQVLKLKRQIERGLLCAYADSQEKVNMMFEREMKKHSKKILGFIQDFTWTIAYDGRDYRQGGPGCSNVSTIKQKRQGLQRATFCETREHGFGLGRFNGTLRLGK
;
A
#
# COMPACT_ATOMS: atom_id res chain seq x y z
N MET A 1 27.36 -53.62 -28.10
CA MET A 1 28.42 -53.35 -27.10
C MET A 1 28.34 -51.87 -26.77
N GLY A 2 28.61 -51.48 -25.52
CA GLY A 2 28.67 -50.06 -25.15
C GLY A 2 29.81 -49.35 -25.88
N VAL A 3 29.67 -48.04 -26.12
CA VAL A 3 30.76 -47.21 -26.64
C VAL A 3 31.57 -46.73 -25.45
N THR A 4 32.82 -47.16 -25.33
CA THR A 4 33.62 -46.90 -24.11
C THR A 4 34.66 -45.80 -24.28
N VAL A 5 34.87 -45.32 -25.51
CA VAL A 5 35.92 -44.34 -25.82
C VAL A 5 35.34 -43.08 -26.46
N GLY A 6 35.72 -41.93 -25.90
CA GLY A 6 35.40 -40.60 -26.42
C GLY A 6 36.61 -39.83 -26.91
N ALA A 7 36.38 -38.85 -27.76
CA ALA A 7 37.35 -37.83 -28.17
C ALA A 7 36.68 -36.46 -28.14
N ASN A 8 37.29 -35.49 -27.45
CA ASN A 8 36.77 -34.14 -27.30
C ASN A 8 35.34 -34.08 -26.73
N GLY A 9 35.03 -34.92 -25.74
CA GLY A 9 33.69 -35.00 -25.13
C GLY A 9 32.62 -35.65 -26.01
N LEU A 10 32.98 -36.21 -27.17
CA LEU A 10 32.06 -36.87 -28.10
C LEU A 10 32.48 -38.32 -28.30
N SER A 11 31.51 -39.23 -28.40
CA SER A 11 31.81 -40.66 -28.56
C SER A 11 32.44 -40.95 -29.93
N ILE A 12 33.46 -41.80 -29.97
CA ILE A 12 34.15 -42.16 -31.21
C ILE A 12 33.27 -43.12 -32.03
N VAL A 13 33.19 -42.90 -33.34
CA VAL A 13 32.46 -43.78 -34.26
C VAL A 13 33.39 -44.90 -34.74
N HIS A 14 32.97 -46.14 -34.53
CA HIS A 14 33.66 -47.35 -35.01
C HIS A 14 32.64 -48.35 -35.56
N LYS A 15 33.11 -49.40 -36.24
CA LYS A 15 32.24 -50.33 -36.98
C LYS A 15 31.14 -50.97 -36.13
N GLY A 16 31.41 -51.19 -34.84
CA GLY A 16 30.49 -51.80 -33.88
C GLY A 16 29.73 -50.80 -33.01
N SER A 17 29.85 -49.49 -33.24
CA SER A 17 29.34 -48.45 -32.34
C SER A 17 27.82 -48.26 -32.43
N GLY A 18 27.18 -48.80 -33.47
CA GLY A 18 25.76 -48.62 -33.72
C GLY A 18 25.38 -47.23 -34.21
N GLY A 19 26.34 -46.46 -34.73
CA GLY A 19 26.11 -45.10 -35.18
C GLY A 19 25.31 -45.02 -36.49
N GLU A 20 24.53 -43.96 -36.66
CA GLU A 20 23.67 -43.74 -37.82
C GLU A 20 23.78 -42.29 -38.33
N ALA A 21 23.90 -42.12 -39.64
CA ALA A 21 23.85 -40.83 -40.31
C ALA A 21 22.54 -40.73 -41.08
N ASN A 22 21.73 -39.73 -40.74
CA ASN A 22 20.45 -39.45 -41.41
C ASN A 22 20.55 -38.14 -42.20
N ALA A 23 20.13 -38.16 -43.46
CA ALA A 23 20.17 -36.97 -44.30
C ALA A 23 19.30 -35.87 -43.70
N THR A 24 19.90 -34.71 -43.48
CA THR A 24 19.21 -33.50 -42.97
C THR A 24 18.80 -32.59 -44.12
N LEU A 25 19.40 -32.76 -45.30
CA LEU A 25 18.97 -32.11 -46.53
C LEU A 25 18.16 -33.10 -47.40
N PRO A 26 17.21 -32.63 -48.21
CA PRO A 26 16.43 -33.52 -49.08
C PRO A 26 17.33 -34.24 -50.10
N ASP A 27 17.26 -35.57 -50.17
CA ASP A 27 17.96 -36.34 -51.20
C ASP A 27 17.18 -36.33 -52.51
N VAL A 28 17.42 -35.32 -53.35
CA VAL A 28 16.63 -35.14 -54.57
C VAL A 28 17.13 -36.06 -55.67
N CYS A 29 16.32 -37.03 -56.06
CA CYS A 29 16.57 -37.94 -57.18
C CYS A 29 15.59 -37.69 -58.32
N LEU A 30 16.02 -37.92 -59.55
CA LEU A 30 15.15 -37.94 -60.70
C LEU A 30 14.31 -39.22 -60.67
N THR A 31 13.00 -39.06 -60.75
CA THR A 31 12.02 -40.15 -60.66
C THR A 31 11.04 -40.07 -61.81
N LYS A 32 10.75 -41.21 -62.44
CA LYS A 32 9.72 -41.34 -63.46
C LYS A 32 8.33 -41.36 -62.82
N VAL A 33 7.51 -40.34 -63.10
CA VAL A 33 6.11 -40.26 -62.68
C VAL A 33 5.21 -40.31 -63.92
N GLY A 34 4.81 -41.51 -64.33
CA GLY A 34 4.11 -41.70 -65.61
C GLY A 34 5.03 -41.49 -66.81
N LYS A 35 4.73 -40.51 -67.68
CA LYS A 35 5.58 -40.13 -68.82
C LYS A 35 6.72 -39.14 -68.46
N PRO A 36 6.54 -38.11 -67.61
CA PRO A 36 7.63 -37.19 -67.25
C PRO A 36 8.66 -37.77 -66.25
N ILE A 37 9.88 -37.23 -66.30
CA ILE A 37 10.94 -37.41 -65.29
C ILE A 37 10.98 -36.13 -64.47
N VAL A 38 10.78 -36.23 -63.15
CA VAL A 38 10.73 -35.07 -62.24
C VAL A 38 11.64 -35.30 -61.02
N PRO A 39 12.22 -34.23 -60.44
CA PRO A 39 13.00 -34.33 -59.21
C PRO A 39 12.09 -34.54 -57.99
N ILE A 40 12.33 -35.59 -57.20
CA ILE A 40 11.59 -35.92 -55.97
C ILE A 40 12.58 -36.09 -54.80
N PRO A 41 12.31 -35.47 -53.63
CA PRO A 41 13.12 -35.67 -52.44
C PRO A 41 12.83 -37.03 -51.77
N TYR A 42 13.89 -37.76 -51.45
CA TYR A 42 13.87 -39.01 -50.68
C TYR A 42 14.56 -38.81 -49.32
N GLY A 43 14.22 -39.68 -48.36
CA GLY A 43 15.02 -39.84 -47.13
C GLY A 43 16.27 -40.65 -47.43
N ASN A 44 17.36 -40.42 -46.69
CA ASN A 44 18.58 -41.21 -46.83
C ASN A 44 19.23 -41.49 -45.47
N ASN A 45 19.60 -42.74 -45.19
CA ASN A 45 20.22 -43.21 -43.95
C ASN A 45 21.45 -44.08 -44.26
N ALA A 46 22.51 -43.96 -43.47
CA ALA A 46 23.70 -44.81 -43.53
C ALA A 46 24.13 -45.22 -42.11
N LYS A 47 24.78 -46.39 -41.97
CA LYS A 47 25.09 -46.99 -40.65
C LYS A 47 26.57 -47.27 -40.48
N SER A 48 27.08 -47.14 -39.25
CA SER A 48 28.48 -47.39 -38.93
C SER A 48 28.90 -48.86 -39.10
N ALA A 49 27.95 -49.80 -39.10
CA ALA A 49 28.18 -51.19 -39.45
C ALA A 49 28.81 -51.36 -40.86
N ASP A 50 28.51 -50.44 -41.77
CA ASP A 50 29.01 -50.41 -43.16
C ASP A 50 30.31 -49.62 -43.30
N LEU A 51 30.99 -49.31 -42.19
CA LEU A 51 32.24 -48.56 -42.18
C LEU A 51 33.31 -49.23 -43.07
N ALA A 52 33.80 -48.44 -44.02
CA ALA A 52 34.88 -48.75 -44.94
C ALA A 52 35.94 -47.64 -44.91
N GLY A 53 37.20 -48.02 -45.14
CA GLY A 53 38.34 -47.10 -45.04
C GLY A 53 38.58 -46.55 -43.63
N GLY A 54 38.21 -47.31 -42.58
CA GLY A 54 38.59 -47.05 -41.19
C GLY A 54 40.02 -47.49 -40.88
N THR A 55 40.42 -47.41 -39.62
CA THR A 55 41.76 -47.81 -39.15
C THR A 55 42.06 -49.29 -39.37
N THR A 56 43.34 -49.63 -39.54
CA THR A 56 43.82 -51.02 -39.73
C THR A 56 44.67 -51.52 -38.57
N THR A 57 45.31 -50.62 -37.84
CA THR A 57 46.21 -50.89 -36.71
C THR A 57 45.60 -50.56 -35.35
N ILE A 58 44.50 -49.80 -35.34
CA ILE A 58 43.80 -49.36 -34.13
C ILE A 58 42.39 -49.95 -34.15
N SER A 59 41.96 -50.53 -33.03
CA SER A 59 40.62 -51.10 -32.86
C SER A 59 40.01 -50.70 -31.52
N MET A 60 38.68 -50.57 -31.47
CA MET A 60 37.92 -50.21 -30.27
C MET A 60 36.75 -51.18 -30.03
N ASP A 61 36.31 -51.29 -28.78
CA ASP A 61 35.08 -51.97 -28.36
C ASP A 61 34.86 -53.33 -29.07
N GLY A 62 35.67 -54.32 -28.69
CA GLY A 62 35.60 -55.67 -29.27
C GLY A 62 36.29 -55.83 -30.62
N GLY A 63 37.37 -55.08 -30.88
CA GLY A 63 38.22 -55.24 -32.07
C GLY A 63 37.72 -54.52 -33.33
N ASN A 64 36.78 -53.58 -33.20
CA ASN A 64 36.20 -52.88 -34.34
C ASN A 64 37.11 -51.78 -34.89
N SER A 65 37.21 -51.70 -36.21
CA SER A 65 37.88 -50.61 -36.93
C SER A 65 37.21 -49.26 -36.65
N VAL A 66 38.00 -48.20 -36.50
CA VAL A 66 37.58 -46.86 -36.10
C VAL A 66 37.47 -45.94 -37.32
N ALA A 67 36.44 -45.10 -37.37
CA ALA A 67 36.26 -44.13 -38.43
C ALA A 67 37.26 -42.96 -38.25
N ILE A 68 37.94 -42.59 -39.32
CA ILE A 68 38.90 -41.48 -39.38
C ILE A 68 38.57 -40.58 -40.56
N LYS A 69 39.13 -39.37 -40.60
CA LYS A 69 38.83 -38.39 -41.66
C LYS A 69 39.01 -39.00 -43.06
N GLY A 70 37.93 -39.03 -43.82
CA GLY A 70 37.87 -39.62 -45.16
C GLY A 70 37.31 -41.04 -45.23
N SER A 71 37.05 -41.71 -44.10
CA SER A 71 36.28 -42.95 -44.05
C SER A 71 34.85 -42.75 -44.56
N THR A 72 34.25 -43.85 -45.00
CA THR A 72 32.88 -43.88 -45.56
C THR A 72 32.05 -44.96 -44.91
N PHE A 73 30.74 -44.74 -44.79
CA PHE A 73 29.79 -45.85 -44.74
C PHE A 73 29.52 -46.25 -46.18
N SER A 74 29.93 -47.47 -46.53
CA SER A 74 30.01 -47.96 -47.92
C SER A 74 28.66 -47.98 -48.66
N LYS A 75 27.56 -47.95 -47.92
CA LYS A 75 26.19 -47.92 -48.46
C LYS A 75 25.32 -46.95 -47.65
N SER A 76 24.40 -46.28 -48.34
CA SER A 76 23.27 -45.58 -47.74
C SER A 76 21.95 -46.12 -48.32
N THR A 77 20.80 -45.83 -47.71
CA THR A 77 19.49 -46.40 -48.10
C THR A 77 18.37 -45.38 -47.94
N GLY A 78 17.29 -45.54 -48.70
CA GLY A 78 16.07 -44.71 -48.63
C GLY A 78 15.70 -43.96 -49.91
N ASP A 79 16.62 -43.88 -50.87
CA ASP A 79 16.50 -43.17 -52.15
C ASP A 79 16.33 -44.10 -53.37
N ALA A 80 16.13 -45.41 -53.13
CA ALA A 80 15.97 -46.43 -54.17
C ALA A 80 14.81 -46.16 -55.16
N GLY A 81 13.80 -45.38 -54.75
CA GLY A 81 12.68 -44.99 -55.60
C GLY A 81 13.04 -44.01 -56.72
N GLY A 82 14.20 -43.36 -56.65
CA GLY A 82 14.73 -42.48 -57.69
C GLY A 82 15.31 -43.26 -58.87
N ASP A 83 14.46 -43.85 -59.72
CA ASP A 83 14.86 -44.74 -60.83
C ASP A 83 15.76 -44.08 -61.91
N LYS A 84 15.83 -42.74 -61.93
CA LYS A 84 16.76 -41.94 -62.75
C LYS A 84 17.89 -41.29 -61.95
N LYS A 85 18.06 -41.70 -60.68
CA LYS A 85 19.18 -41.42 -59.77
C LYS A 85 19.28 -39.98 -59.27
N GLY A 86 20.17 -39.76 -58.29
CA GLY A 86 20.43 -38.46 -57.68
C GLY A 86 20.76 -37.37 -58.69
N VAL A 87 20.13 -36.20 -58.54
CA VAL A 87 20.29 -35.06 -59.47
C VAL A 87 21.75 -34.60 -59.56
N ALA A 88 22.47 -34.60 -58.44
CA ALA A 88 23.87 -34.20 -58.37
C ALA A 88 24.83 -35.40 -58.47
N SER A 89 24.51 -36.52 -57.82
CA SER A 89 25.45 -37.66 -57.74
C SER A 89 25.37 -38.64 -58.91
N GLY A 90 24.23 -38.70 -59.61
CA GLY A 90 23.96 -39.75 -60.58
C GLY A 90 23.94 -41.15 -59.97
N THR A 91 23.69 -41.28 -58.67
CA THR A 91 23.61 -42.56 -57.93
C THR A 91 22.36 -42.68 -57.07
N ILE A 92 22.07 -43.91 -56.64
CA ILE A 92 21.14 -44.20 -55.54
C ILE A 92 21.84 -45.15 -54.57
N GLU A 93 21.49 -45.09 -53.29
CA GLU A 93 22.02 -45.95 -52.23
C GLU A 93 23.57 -46.00 -52.15
N ALA A 94 24.25 -44.92 -52.57
CA ALA A 94 25.72 -44.86 -52.62
C ALA A 94 26.34 -44.39 -51.29
N GLU A 95 27.68 -44.38 -51.22
CA GLU A 95 28.37 -44.16 -49.94
C GLU A 95 28.03 -42.83 -49.23
N ALA A 96 28.09 -42.87 -47.90
CA ALA A 96 28.14 -41.69 -47.05
C ALA A 96 29.56 -41.45 -46.55
N LYS A 97 30.09 -40.22 -46.65
CA LYS A 97 31.50 -39.91 -46.37
C LYS A 97 31.65 -38.85 -45.31
N PHE A 98 32.51 -39.07 -44.32
CA PHE A 98 32.82 -38.07 -43.30
C PHE A 98 33.50 -36.84 -43.88
N ILE A 99 32.97 -35.67 -43.54
CA ILE A 99 33.46 -34.34 -43.91
C ILE A 99 34.28 -33.74 -42.76
N SER A 100 33.76 -33.84 -41.54
CA SER A 100 34.44 -33.40 -40.32
C SER A 100 34.99 -34.59 -39.51
N ALA A 101 35.94 -34.29 -38.63
CA ALA A 101 36.56 -35.22 -37.70
C ALA A 101 37.24 -34.41 -36.58
N SER A 102 37.72 -35.08 -35.53
CA SER A 102 38.47 -34.44 -34.44
C SER A 102 39.67 -33.64 -34.96
N PRO A 103 39.86 -32.40 -34.48
CA PRO A 103 41.03 -31.59 -34.83
C PRO A 103 42.28 -31.99 -34.03
N THR A 104 42.13 -32.58 -32.84
CA THR A 104 43.24 -32.84 -31.91
C THR A 104 43.53 -34.31 -31.68
N VAL A 105 42.52 -35.19 -31.78
CA VAL A 105 42.70 -36.64 -31.59
C VAL A 105 42.84 -37.31 -32.95
N LYS A 106 44.00 -37.92 -33.20
CA LYS A 106 44.35 -38.52 -34.50
C LYS A 106 44.70 -39.99 -34.35
N PHE A 107 44.11 -40.82 -35.18
CA PHE A 107 44.47 -42.23 -35.37
C PHE A 107 45.04 -42.43 -36.77
N GLU A 108 46.17 -43.14 -36.85
CA GLU A 108 46.92 -43.32 -38.11
C GLU A 108 47.20 -41.99 -38.84
N GLY A 109 47.49 -40.94 -38.07
CA GLY A 109 47.77 -39.59 -38.57
C GLY A 109 46.56 -38.77 -39.04
N LYS A 110 45.35 -39.32 -39.00
CA LYS A 110 44.10 -38.65 -39.42
C LYS A 110 43.16 -38.43 -38.23
N GLY A 111 42.42 -37.32 -38.23
CA GLY A 111 41.46 -37.02 -37.16
C GLY A 111 40.41 -38.13 -37.02
N VAL A 112 40.07 -38.51 -35.80
CA VAL A 112 39.04 -39.54 -35.53
C VAL A 112 37.63 -38.97 -35.72
N CYS A 113 36.73 -39.71 -36.35
CA CYS A 113 35.33 -39.31 -36.53
C CYS A 113 34.50 -39.66 -35.29
N ARG A 114 33.63 -38.74 -34.88
CA ARG A 114 32.89 -38.80 -33.61
C ARG A 114 31.40 -38.59 -33.83
N LEU A 115 30.62 -38.76 -32.75
CA LEU A 115 29.27 -38.25 -32.65
C LEU A 115 29.21 -36.82 -33.20
N SER A 116 28.17 -36.51 -33.99
CA SER A 116 27.91 -35.23 -34.66
C SER A 116 28.89 -34.82 -35.78
N ASP A 117 29.90 -35.63 -36.11
CA ASP A 117 30.75 -35.32 -37.27
C ASP A 117 29.95 -35.51 -38.59
N GLN A 118 30.00 -34.47 -39.43
CA GLN A 118 29.15 -34.32 -40.61
C GLN A 118 29.52 -35.28 -41.74
N MET A 119 28.52 -35.68 -42.53
CA MET A 119 28.71 -36.59 -43.65
C MET A 119 28.01 -36.13 -44.93
N THR A 120 28.63 -36.36 -46.09
CA THR A 120 27.88 -36.42 -47.35
C THR A 120 27.15 -37.77 -47.43
N MET A 121 26.08 -37.87 -48.20
CA MET A 121 25.37 -39.13 -48.43
C MET A 121 24.98 -39.29 -49.91
N ASN A 122 24.84 -40.55 -50.35
CA ASN A 122 24.62 -40.90 -51.76
C ASN A 122 25.59 -40.17 -52.71
N LYS A 123 26.91 -40.31 -52.46
CA LYS A 123 27.96 -39.59 -53.21
C LYS A 123 27.73 -38.08 -53.31
N ALA A 124 27.37 -37.47 -52.18
CA ALA A 124 27.12 -36.04 -52.04
C ALA A 124 25.92 -35.52 -52.84
N ASN A 125 24.94 -36.38 -53.15
CA ASN A 125 23.61 -35.91 -53.59
C ASN A 125 22.87 -35.18 -52.47
N THR A 126 23.11 -35.61 -51.23
CA THR A 126 22.60 -34.98 -50.01
C THR A 126 23.65 -34.98 -48.91
N MET A 127 23.31 -34.39 -47.76
CA MET A 127 24.20 -34.28 -46.60
C MET A 127 23.46 -34.56 -45.29
N CYS A 128 24.21 -35.12 -44.34
CA CYS A 128 23.90 -35.20 -42.92
C CYS A 128 24.68 -34.10 -42.19
N LEU A 129 24.10 -32.91 -42.10
CA LEU A 129 24.68 -31.76 -41.41
C LEU A 129 24.55 -31.85 -39.89
N GLY A 130 23.59 -32.65 -39.40
CA GLY A 130 23.51 -33.04 -37.98
C GLY A 130 24.58 -34.06 -37.57
N GLY A 131 25.31 -34.61 -38.55
CA GLY A 131 26.39 -35.57 -38.36
C GLY A 131 25.97 -36.95 -37.87
N ALA A 132 26.92 -37.87 -37.87
CA ALA A 132 26.72 -39.24 -37.42
C ALA A 132 26.27 -39.27 -35.95
N GLN A 133 25.11 -39.82 -35.69
CA GLN A 133 24.62 -40.07 -34.34
C GLN A 133 25.26 -41.34 -33.79
N ASN A 134 25.58 -41.36 -32.51
CA ASN A 134 26.30 -42.46 -31.85
C ASN A 134 25.95 -42.48 -30.34
N PRO A 135 25.90 -43.65 -29.67
CA PRO A 135 25.67 -43.71 -28.23
C PRO A 135 26.70 -42.92 -27.40
N SER A 136 26.32 -42.41 -26.23
CA SER A 136 27.22 -41.72 -25.31
C SER A 136 28.27 -42.68 -24.71
N VAL A 137 29.41 -42.12 -24.27
CA VAL A 137 30.44 -42.88 -23.55
C VAL A 137 29.92 -43.26 -22.18
N SER A 138 30.11 -44.52 -21.77
CA SER A 138 29.80 -45.01 -20.42
C SER A 138 31.01 -45.73 -19.82
N VAL A 139 31.49 -45.28 -18.66
CA VAL A 139 32.49 -45.96 -17.81
C VAL A 139 31.86 -46.30 -16.46
N THR A 140 32.27 -47.40 -15.83
CA THR A 140 31.77 -47.80 -14.50
C THR A 140 32.57 -47.11 -13.38
N GLU A 141 31.97 -46.91 -12.20
CA GLU A 141 32.64 -46.28 -11.03
C GLU A 141 33.96 -46.98 -10.66
N GLU A 142 34.03 -48.31 -10.77
CA GLU A 142 35.23 -49.11 -10.52
C GLU A 142 36.38 -48.82 -11.50
N GLN A 143 36.07 -48.31 -12.70
CA GLN A 143 37.05 -47.96 -13.74
C GLN A 143 37.53 -46.50 -13.65
N GLU A 144 36.79 -45.62 -12.96
CA GLU A 144 37.10 -44.19 -12.84
C GLU A 144 38.14 -43.89 -11.75
N GLY A 145 38.24 -44.72 -10.71
CA GLY A 145 39.26 -44.61 -9.65
C GLY A 145 38.91 -43.62 -8.53
N THR A 146 39.90 -43.28 -7.70
CA THR A 146 39.77 -42.30 -6.62
C THR A 146 40.62 -41.06 -6.86
N TYR A 147 40.26 -39.96 -6.22
CA TYR A 147 40.89 -38.66 -6.40
C TYR A 147 41.55 -38.16 -5.12
N THR A 148 42.53 -37.27 -5.29
CA THR A 148 43.15 -36.51 -4.22
C THR A 148 42.76 -35.04 -4.37
N LEU A 149 42.32 -34.44 -3.27
CA LEU A 149 41.90 -33.05 -3.20
C LEU A 149 42.85 -32.26 -2.31
N ASP A 150 43.56 -31.31 -2.92
CA ASP A 150 44.37 -30.33 -2.21
C ASP A 150 43.47 -29.19 -1.72
N ILE A 151 43.38 -29.02 -0.41
CA ILE A 151 42.47 -28.09 0.24
C ILE A 151 43.28 -26.91 0.76
N GLU A 152 42.86 -25.69 0.43
CA GLU A 152 43.42 -24.44 0.93
C GLU A 152 42.30 -23.55 1.46
N CYS A 153 42.46 -23.00 2.66
CA CYS A 153 41.50 -22.04 3.23
C CYS A 153 42.22 -20.84 3.86
N ARG A 154 41.77 -19.63 3.53
CA ARG A 154 42.41 -18.37 3.94
C ARG A 154 41.38 -17.33 4.39
N TYR A 155 41.79 -16.44 5.28
CA TYR A 155 41.04 -15.22 5.59
C TYR A 155 40.99 -14.27 4.36
N PRO A 156 40.04 -13.31 4.30
CA PRO A 156 39.89 -12.43 3.14
C PRO A 156 41.13 -11.56 2.80
N ASP A 157 42.03 -11.35 3.75
CA ASP A 157 43.31 -10.64 3.59
C ASP A 157 44.46 -11.57 3.17
N GLY A 158 44.21 -12.87 3.03
CA GLY A 158 45.17 -13.88 2.59
C GLY A 158 45.87 -14.65 3.70
N GLU A 159 45.68 -14.28 4.97
CA GLU A 159 46.23 -15.05 6.11
C GLU A 159 45.67 -16.47 6.13
N PRO A 160 46.47 -17.49 6.48
CA PRO A 160 46.00 -18.87 6.47
C PRO A 160 45.03 -19.16 7.62
N LEU A 161 44.00 -19.98 7.35
CA LEU A 161 43.20 -20.63 8.40
C LEU A 161 44.05 -21.77 8.99
N ALA A 162 44.80 -21.49 10.05
CA ALA A 162 45.87 -22.38 10.48
C ALA A 162 45.35 -23.50 11.40
N ASN A 163 45.83 -24.73 11.17
CA ASN A 163 45.58 -25.87 12.05
C ASN A 163 44.10 -26.24 12.27
N ALA A 164 43.19 -25.70 11.46
CA ALA A 164 41.76 -26.00 11.54
C ALA A 164 41.48 -27.42 11.05
N LYS A 165 40.62 -28.16 11.77
CA LYS A 165 40.09 -29.42 11.28
C LYS A 165 39.06 -29.17 10.20
N PHE A 166 38.90 -30.11 9.28
CA PHE A 166 37.86 -30.03 8.27
C PHE A 166 37.33 -31.41 7.91
N LYS A 167 36.14 -31.41 7.30
CA LYS A 167 35.46 -32.58 6.77
C LYS A 167 35.01 -32.31 5.34
N VAL A 168 35.10 -33.31 4.49
CA VAL A 168 34.65 -33.28 3.10
C VAL A 168 33.37 -34.08 3.00
N PHE A 169 32.34 -33.49 2.41
CA PHE A 169 31.03 -34.10 2.21
C PHE A 169 30.73 -34.23 0.71
N ASP A 170 29.96 -35.25 0.33
CA ASP A 170 29.43 -35.40 -1.02
C ASP A 170 28.13 -34.57 -1.23
N GLY A 171 27.61 -34.56 -2.46
CA GLY A 171 26.34 -33.90 -2.80
C GLY A 171 25.09 -34.43 -2.07
N ASN A 172 25.20 -35.54 -1.34
CA ASN A 172 24.13 -36.13 -0.51
C ASN A 172 24.35 -35.89 0.99
N ASN A 173 25.28 -35.01 1.37
CA ASN A 173 25.69 -34.70 2.75
C ASN A 173 26.31 -35.89 3.51
N ALA A 174 26.85 -36.90 2.82
CA ALA A 174 27.62 -37.97 3.45
C ALA A 174 29.08 -37.53 3.60
N GLU A 175 29.67 -37.79 4.78
CA GLU A 175 31.10 -37.52 5.01
C GLU A 175 31.96 -38.53 4.23
N ILE A 176 32.78 -38.02 3.30
CA ILE A 176 33.64 -38.83 2.43
C ILE A 176 35.13 -38.67 2.74
N GLY A 177 35.50 -37.67 3.55
CA GLY A 177 36.88 -37.44 3.95
C GLY A 177 37.00 -36.44 5.10
N SER A 178 38.17 -36.37 5.72
CA SER A 178 38.48 -35.39 6.76
C SER A 178 39.97 -35.16 6.87
N GLY A 179 40.38 -34.07 7.51
CA GLY A 179 41.77 -33.74 7.71
C GLY A 179 41.97 -32.54 8.64
N VAL A 180 43.22 -32.07 8.69
CA VAL A 180 43.63 -30.87 9.43
C VAL A 180 44.48 -30.03 8.48
N LEU A 181 44.19 -28.73 8.44
CA LEU A 181 45.03 -27.76 7.73
C LEU A 181 46.38 -27.62 8.44
N ASP A 182 47.44 -27.36 7.69
CA ASP A 182 48.73 -27.01 8.25
C ASP A 182 48.78 -25.51 8.68
N SER A 183 49.96 -25.05 9.08
CA SER A 183 50.19 -23.64 9.43
C SER A 183 50.09 -22.67 8.24
N ASN A 184 50.11 -23.17 7.01
CA ASN A 184 49.91 -22.40 5.78
C ASN A 184 48.47 -22.45 5.27
N GLY A 185 47.56 -23.07 6.04
CA GLY A 185 46.14 -23.19 5.71
C GLY A 185 45.88 -24.22 4.61
N ARG A 186 46.75 -25.24 4.47
CA ARG A 186 46.70 -26.24 3.41
C ARG A 186 46.63 -27.67 3.93
N SER A 187 45.97 -28.55 3.19
CA SER A 187 45.95 -30.00 3.46
C SER A 187 45.69 -30.77 2.17
N SER A 188 45.78 -32.09 2.22
CA SER A 188 45.46 -32.95 1.08
C SER A 188 44.71 -34.19 1.58
N VAL A 189 43.59 -34.51 0.94
CA VAL A 189 42.77 -35.70 1.24
C VAL A 189 42.70 -36.58 0.02
N SER A 190 43.20 -37.81 0.15
CA SER A 190 43.22 -38.81 -0.94
C SER A 190 42.11 -39.83 -0.79
N SER A 191 41.92 -40.68 -1.80
CA SER A 191 40.96 -41.77 -1.81
C SER A 191 39.49 -41.33 -1.84
N LEU A 192 39.20 -40.16 -2.39
CA LEU A 192 37.84 -39.63 -2.52
C LEU A 192 37.14 -40.20 -3.76
N PRO A 193 35.85 -40.58 -3.67
CA PRO A 193 35.07 -41.03 -4.84
C PRO A 193 34.82 -39.87 -5.82
N PRO A 194 34.63 -40.13 -7.12
CA PRO A 194 34.22 -39.11 -8.08
C PRO A 194 32.84 -38.54 -7.74
N GLY A 195 32.66 -37.23 -7.83
CA GLY A 195 31.36 -36.60 -7.63
C GLY A 195 31.45 -35.20 -7.05
N GLU A 196 30.29 -34.57 -6.90
CA GLU A 196 30.18 -33.27 -6.23
C GLU A 196 30.61 -33.39 -4.76
N CYS A 197 31.36 -32.40 -4.29
CA CYS A 197 31.80 -32.33 -2.91
C CYS A 197 31.84 -30.89 -2.39
N TYR A 198 31.83 -30.73 -1.07
CA TYR A 198 32.09 -29.46 -0.39
C TYR A 198 32.84 -29.69 0.92
N VAL A 199 33.55 -28.68 1.41
CA VAL A 199 34.37 -28.77 2.62
C VAL A 199 33.74 -27.95 3.75
N VAL A 200 33.70 -28.53 4.95
CA VAL A 200 33.27 -27.86 6.19
C VAL A 200 34.47 -27.76 7.12
N TYR A 201 34.83 -26.54 7.50
CA TYR A 201 35.96 -26.25 8.40
C TYR A 201 35.47 -25.99 9.83
N GLU A 202 36.27 -26.44 10.81
CA GLU A 202 36.24 -25.94 12.19
C GLU A 202 37.04 -24.63 12.31
N GLU A 203 36.99 -23.97 13.48
CA GLU A 203 37.72 -22.74 13.73
C GLU A 203 39.25 -22.93 13.66
N ASP A 204 39.95 -21.83 13.42
CA ASP A 204 41.41 -21.76 13.52
C ASP A 204 41.85 -22.18 14.93
N SER A 205 42.79 -23.11 15.05
CA SER A 205 43.18 -23.63 16.38
C SER A 205 44.17 -22.73 17.13
N ARG A 206 44.62 -21.62 16.54
CA ARG A 206 45.44 -20.61 17.23
C ARG A 206 44.58 -19.85 18.25
N LYS A 207 45.25 -19.27 19.26
CA LYS A 207 44.60 -18.34 20.18
C LYS A 207 44.10 -17.13 19.38
N TYR A 208 42.85 -16.72 19.61
CA TYR A 208 42.30 -15.53 18.97
C TYR A 208 43.10 -14.27 19.33
N GLU A 209 43.36 -13.46 18.31
CA GLU A 209 44.07 -12.19 18.46
C GLU A 209 43.60 -11.18 17.40
N ALA A 210 43.22 -9.98 17.84
CA ALA A 210 42.81 -8.89 16.94
C ALA A 210 43.96 -8.41 16.04
N LYS A 211 43.64 -8.04 14.78
CA LYS A 211 44.58 -7.64 13.73
C LYS A 211 45.21 -6.28 13.98
N THR A 212 44.41 -5.32 14.42
CA THR A 212 44.81 -3.91 14.51
C THR A 212 45.34 -3.60 15.90
N SER A 213 46.62 -3.23 15.99
CA SER A 213 47.19 -2.58 17.17
C SER A 213 47.18 -1.06 16.97
N ARG A 214 46.73 -0.33 17.97
CA ARG A 214 46.88 1.13 18.01
C ARG A 214 48.37 1.50 18.13
N GLY A 215 48.77 2.62 17.53
CA GLY A 215 50.09 3.19 17.75
C GLY A 215 50.28 3.62 19.21
N LEU A 216 51.52 3.93 19.61
CA LEU A 216 51.76 4.55 20.91
C LEU A 216 51.16 5.96 20.93
N ASN A 217 50.57 6.34 22.06
CA ASN A 217 49.98 7.65 22.23
C ASN A 217 51.06 8.74 22.31
N GLY A 218 51.23 9.51 21.23
CA GLY A 218 52.15 10.65 21.19
C GLY A 218 51.79 11.79 22.14
N HIS A 219 50.59 11.78 22.72
CA HIS A 219 50.12 12.75 23.71
C HIS A 219 50.21 12.25 25.15
N LYS A 220 50.70 11.02 25.38
CA LYS A 220 50.90 10.51 26.74
C LYS A 220 51.89 11.40 27.47
N TYR A 221 51.42 12.06 28.53
CA TYR A 221 52.21 13.03 29.28
C TYR A 221 51.68 13.16 30.70
N GLU A 222 52.59 13.28 31.67
CA GLU A 222 52.21 13.53 33.06
C GLU A 222 52.31 15.03 33.34
N TRP A 223 51.17 15.71 33.26
CA TRP A 223 51.10 17.16 33.47
C TRP A 223 51.31 17.52 34.95
N SER A 224 52.15 18.52 35.21
CA SER A 224 52.05 19.26 36.47
C SER A 224 50.74 20.04 36.52
N ASP A 225 50.27 20.38 37.72
CA ASP A 225 49.02 21.14 37.91
C ASP A 225 49.03 22.44 37.07
N ASP A 226 50.12 23.20 37.12
CA ASP A 226 50.25 24.49 36.44
C ASP A 226 50.25 24.38 34.91
N GLU A 227 50.95 23.37 34.37
CA GLU A 227 50.99 23.14 32.93
C GLU A 227 49.62 22.69 32.39
N LEU A 228 48.92 21.82 33.13
CA LEU A 228 47.58 21.37 32.76
C LEU A 228 46.58 22.52 32.78
N PHE A 229 46.60 23.34 33.82
CA PHE A 229 45.69 24.49 33.96
C PHE A 229 45.95 25.53 32.87
N ALA A 230 47.21 25.82 32.55
CA ALA A 230 47.55 26.69 31.43
C ALA A 230 47.04 26.13 30.09
N HIS A 231 47.15 24.80 29.88
CA HIS A 231 46.66 24.13 28.68
C HIS A 231 45.13 24.19 28.57
N CYS A 232 44.42 23.99 29.69
CA CYS A 232 42.95 23.99 29.74
C CYS A 232 42.36 25.40 29.62
N ALA A 233 43.01 26.41 30.21
CA ALA A 233 42.53 27.79 30.21
C ALA A 233 42.51 28.40 28.79
N LYS A 234 43.46 28.04 27.92
CA LYS A 234 43.59 28.56 26.55
C LYS A 234 43.53 30.10 26.53
N GLU A 235 42.48 30.69 25.94
CA GLU A 235 42.28 32.14 25.85
C GLU A 235 41.58 32.74 27.09
N LYS A 236 41.06 31.90 27.99
CA LYS A 236 40.42 32.32 29.22
C LYS A 236 41.46 32.68 30.28
N LEU A 237 41.07 33.55 31.21
CA LEU A 237 41.93 33.91 32.35
C LEU A 237 41.63 32.99 33.54
N PRO A 238 42.62 32.29 34.12
CA PRO A 238 42.40 31.50 35.35
C PRO A 238 41.89 32.38 36.49
N PHE A 239 41.00 31.86 37.34
CA PHE A 239 40.32 32.67 38.36
C PHE A 239 41.26 33.31 39.40
N TRP A 240 42.47 32.77 39.59
CA TRP A 240 43.46 33.26 40.57
C TRP A 240 44.41 34.33 40.01
N GLU A 241 44.34 34.62 38.70
CA GLU A 241 45.16 35.65 38.07
C GLU A 241 44.52 37.06 38.15
N PRO A 242 45.33 38.13 38.26
CA PRO A 242 44.82 39.50 38.33
C PRO A 242 44.16 39.92 37.01
N ARG A 243 42.94 40.49 37.06
CA ARG A 243 42.30 41.09 35.89
C ARG A 243 42.82 42.50 35.62
N SER A 244 43.14 42.80 34.36
CA SER A 244 43.28 44.20 33.91
C SER A 244 41.89 44.79 33.64
N VAL A 245 41.71 46.09 33.89
CA VAL A 245 40.42 46.80 33.74
C VAL A 245 39.84 46.73 32.31
N ASP A 246 40.67 46.42 31.30
CA ASP A 246 40.27 46.34 29.89
C ASP A 246 40.09 44.91 29.33
N SER A 247 40.15 43.83 30.13
CA SER A 247 40.07 42.46 29.60
C SER A 247 38.63 41.94 29.47
N VAL A 248 38.17 41.65 28.24
CA VAL A 248 36.85 41.03 27.93
C VAL A 248 36.90 39.48 28.01
N ARG A 249 37.96 38.88 28.55
CA ARG A 249 38.17 37.42 28.54
C ARG A 249 37.30 36.74 29.62
N SER A 250 36.63 35.65 29.25
CA SER A 250 35.92 34.78 30.20
C SER A 250 36.88 34.13 31.19
N THR A 251 36.41 33.82 32.40
CA THR A 251 37.21 33.18 33.46
C THR A 251 37.20 31.66 33.31
N TRP A 252 38.33 31.02 33.61
CA TRP A 252 38.48 29.57 33.64
C TRP A 252 38.67 29.07 35.08
N GLY A 253 38.19 27.85 35.35
CA GLY A 253 38.32 27.19 36.65
C GLY A 253 37.26 27.60 37.68
N VAL A 254 36.14 28.17 37.21
CA VAL A 254 34.93 28.39 38.02
C VAL A 254 33.92 27.35 37.56
N PHE A 255 33.76 26.28 38.33
CA PHE A 255 32.91 25.15 37.97
C PHE A 255 31.49 25.30 38.51
N ASP A 256 30.52 24.83 37.74
CA ASP A 256 29.12 24.73 38.15
C ASP A 256 28.92 23.69 39.27
N GLU A 257 27.79 23.77 39.99
CA GLU A 257 27.41 22.76 40.97
C GLU A 257 27.20 21.38 40.32
N ASN A 258 26.70 21.35 39.09
CA ASN A 258 26.54 20.13 38.29
C ASN A 258 27.69 19.99 37.27
N LEU A 259 28.67 19.15 37.60
CA LEU A 259 29.82 18.90 36.73
C LEU A 259 29.45 18.20 35.41
N GLY A 260 28.35 17.47 35.34
CA GLY A 260 27.99 16.70 34.15
C GLY A 260 27.77 17.53 32.88
N SER A 261 27.50 18.84 33.02
CA SER A 261 27.37 19.78 31.89
C SER A 261 28.41 20.90 31.88
N ASP A 262 29.37 20.89 32.81
CA ASP A 262 30.36 21.96 32.94
C ASP A 262 31.44 21.86 31.84
N LYS A 263 31.59 22.92 31.06
CA LYS A 263 32.49 22.95 29.90
C LYS A 263 33.97 22.96 30.28
N ASP A 264 34.32 23.60 31.39
CA ASP A 264 35.71 23.68 31.84
C ASP A 264 36.12 22.35 32.48
N PHE A 265 35.20 21.67 33.17
CA PHE A 265 35.38 20.32 33.66
C PHE A 265 35.54 19.30 32.54
N ILE A 266 34.65 19.29 31.54
CA ILE A 266 34.76 18.40 30.38
C ILE A 266 36.06 18.66 29.61
N SER A 267 36.49 19.92 29.49
CA SER A 267 37.78 20.26 28.86
C SER A 267 38.98 19.76 29.68
N MET A 268 38.91 19.83 31.01
CA MET A 268 39.95 19.30 31.90
C MET A 268 40.01 17.77 31.82
N LEU A 269 38.85 17.10 31.85
CA LEU A 269 38.73 15.65 31.63
C LEU A 269 39.30 15.23 30.28
N ALA A 270 38.95 15.92 29.19
CA ALA A 270 39.47 15.62 27.86
C ALA A 270 40.99 15.74 27.79
N THR A 271 41.58 16.68 28.52
CA THR A 271 43.05 16.83 28.59
C THR A 271 43.69 15.66 29.34
N GLU A 272 43.13 15.27 30.49
CA GLU A 272 43.61 14.11 31.26
C GLU A 272 43.43 12.80 30.48
N VAL A 273 42.27 12.58 29.84
CA VAL A 273 41.96 11.39 29.03
C VAL A 273 42.94 11.25 27.86
N ARG A 274 43.22 12.34 27.12
CA ARG A 274 44.19 12.33 26.01
C ARG A 274 45.60 11.96 26.45
N ALA A 275 45.97 12.35 27.68
CA ALA A 275 47.31 12.14 28.21
C ALA A 275 47.47 10.81 28.97
N HIS A 276 46.36 10.11 29.27
CA HIS A 276 46.35 8.95 30.16
C HIS A 276 46.78 7.65 29.48
N PHE A 277 46.15 7.29 28.36
CA PHE A 277 46.29 5.97 27.77
C PHE A 277 47.64 5.75 27.09
N GLU A 278 48.13 4.50 27.13
CA GLU A 278 49.38 4.08 26.46
C GLU A 278 49.27 4.13 24.93
N TYR A 279 48.11 3.74 24.41
CA TYR A 279 47.86 3.64 22.98
C TYR A 279 47.04 4.82 22.46
N GLU A 280 47.28 5.15 21.19
CA GLU A 280 46.71 6.30 20.51
C GLU A 280 45.18 6.28 20.51
N LEU A 281 44.61 7.44 20.85
CA LEU A 281 43.18 7.72 20.74
C LEU A 281 42.98 9.01 19.94
N THR A 282 41.92 9.03 19.14
CA THR A 282 41.55 10.22 18.36
C THR A 282 40.99 11.31 19.26
N GLU A 283 41.01 12.55 18.76
CA GLU A 283 40.43 13.69 19.49
C GLU A 283 38.95 13.46 19.83
N LYS A 284 38.22 12.84 18.89
CA LYS A 284 36.81 12.48 19.07
C LYS A 284 36.64 11.44 20.18
N GLU A 285 37.39 10.34 20.15
CA GLU A 285 37.32 9.29 21.19
C GLU A 285 37.61 9.86 22.58
N ALA A 286 38.62 10.73 22.71
CA ALA A 286 38.93 11.36 23.99
C ALA A 286 37.78 12.27 24.48
N ASN A 287 37.14 13.01 23.58
CA ASN A 287 36.00 13.86 23.93
C ASN A 287 34.77 13.02 24.32
N ASP A 288 34.47 11.96 23.56
CA ASP A 288 33.33 11.07 23.80
C ASP A 288 33.49 10.36 25.17
N ILE A 289 34.68 9.82 25.46
CA ILE A 289 35.01 9.23 26.77
C ILE A 289 34.83 10.26 27.89
N SER A 290 35.32 11.49 27.69
CA SER A 290 35.23 12.54 28.70
C SER A 290 33.79 12.97 29.00
N GLN A 291 32.95 13.05 27.97
CA GLN A 291 31.53 13.33 28.14
C GLN A 291 30.83 12.20 28.90
N ASN A 292 31.11 10.96 28.56
CA ASN A 292 30.52 9.81 29.25
C ASN A 292 31.00 9.70 30.72
N ILE A 293 32.26 10.04 31.01
CA ILE A 293 32.75 10.16 32.39
C ILE A 293 32.00 11.29 33.11
N ALA A 294 31.79 12.45 32.47
CA ALA A 294 31.06 13.56 33.07
C ALA A 294 29.60 13.21 33.38
N LEU A 295 28.94 12.39 32.57
CA LEU A 295 27.57 11.91 32.84
C LEU A 295 27.45 11.13 34.16
N LEU A 296 28.56 10.53 34.65
CA LEU A 296 28.58 9.87 35.97
C LEU A 296 28.43 10.84 37.15
N PHE A 297 28.59 12.14 36.91
CA PHE A 297 28.44 13.20 37.92
C PHE A 297 27.02 13.81 37.93
N GLY A 298 26.12 13.36 37.05
CA GLY A 298 24.72 13.79 37.01
C GLY A 298 23.81 13.06 38.01
N THR A 299 22.54 13.45 38.10
CA THR A 299 21.55 12.90 39.04
C THR A 299 20.83 11.64 38.53
N ASN A 300 21.49 10.77 37.76
CA ASN A 300 20.87 9.54 37.24
C ASN A 300 21.08 8.37 38.22
N ASP A 301 20.03 7.62 38.51
CA ASP A 301 20.10 6.44 39.40
C ASP A 301 20.53 5.16 38.64
N ASP A 302 20.40 5.13 37.32
CA ASP A 302 20.82 4.00 36.46
C ASP A 302 21.99 4.40 35.55
N TYR A 303 23.19 3.97 35.93
CA TYR A 303 24.43 4.22 35.17
C TYR A 303 24.73 3.15 34.12
N SER A 304 23.91 2.11 34.00
CA SER A 304 24.27 0.92 33.22
C SER A 304 24.43 1.18 31.71
N VAL A 305 23.66 2.11 31.14
CA VAL A 305 23.78 2.53 29.73
C VAL A 305 25.09 3.27 29.50
N VAL A 306 25.44 4.19 30.40
CA VAL A 306 26.70 4.95 30.35
C VAL A 306 27.90 4.02 30.57
N ALA A 307 27.76 3.02 31.46
CA ALA A 307 28.78 2.02 31.72
C ALA A 307 29.11 1.19 30.48
N ASN A 308 28.09 0.70 29.76
CA ASN A 308 28.29 -0.08 28.52
C ASN A 308 29.06 0.71 27.46
N GLU A 309 28.66 1.97 27.24
CA GLU A 309 29.31 2.86 26.28
C GLU A 309 30.77 3.13 26.68
N LEU A 310 31.03 3.44 27.96
CA LEU A 310 32.38 3.66 28.46
C LEU A 310 33.27 2.42 28.28
N ILE A 311 32.76 1.22 28.58
CA ILE A 311 33.48 -0.04 28.38
C ILE A 311 33.82 -0.22 26.90
N ALA A 312 32.85 -0.03 26.00
CA ALA A 312 33.03 -0.16 24.55
C ALA A 312 34.05 0.83 23.99
N GLN A 313 34.13 2.06 24.53
CA GLN A 313 35.07 3.08 24.11
C GLN A 313 36.49 2.86 24.65
N VAL A 314 36.61 2.47 25.92
CA VAL A 314 37.92 2.35 26.60
C VAL A 314 38.60 1.01 26.30
N ALA A 315 37.87 -0.10 26.21
CA ALA A 315 38.45 -1.43 26.04
C ALA A 315 39.35 -1.56 24.77
N PRO A 316 38.96 -1.06 23.58
CA PRO A 316 39.81 -1.13 22.40
C PRO A 316 41.07 -0.25 22.46
N ILE A 317 41.13 0.70 23.41
CA ILE A 317 42.29 1.57 23.61
C ILE A 317 43.31 0.86 24.50
N ILE A 318 42.86 0.16 25.54
CA ILE A 318 43.74 -0.43 26.56
C ILE A 318 44.33 -1.78 26.12
N ASP A 319 43.59 -2.56 25.32
CA ASP A 319 44.03 -3.82 24.75
C ASP A 319 43.33 -4.05 23.39
N LYS A 320 44.07 -4.55 22.40
CA LYS A 320 43.55 -4.73 21.04
C LYS A 320 42.37 -5.69 20.95
N ASN A 321 42.25 -6.66 21.84
CA ASN A 321 41.11 -7.57 21.90
C ASN A 321 39.85 -6.91 22.49
N GLY A 322 39.95 -5.68 23.00
CA GLY A 322 38.81 -4.91 23.49
C GLY A 322 37.84 -4.48 22.39
N VAL A 323 38.24 -4.57 21.11
CA VAL A 323 37.33 -4.43 19.96
C VAL A 323 36.12 -5.37 20.04
N THR A 324 36.26 -6.51 20.71
CA THR A 324 35.17 -7.47 20.98
C THR A 324 34.08 -6.86 21.86
N LEU A 325 34.45 -6.10 22.90
CA LEU A 325 33.47 -5.46 23.78
C LEU A 325 32.72 -4.33 23.06
N ASN A 326 33.43 -3.59 22.19
CA ASN A 326 32.81 -2.62 21.31
C ASN A 326 31.84 -3.26 20.30
N LEU A 327 32.23 -4.41 19.72
CA LEU A 327 31.37 -5.18 18.83
C LEU A 327 30.12 -5.69 19.55
N LEU A 328 30.26 -6.25 20.75
CA LEU A 328 29.14 -6.72 21.58
C LEU A 328 28.19 -5.58 21.95
N HIS A 329 28.72 -4.39 22.20
CA HIS A 329 27.89 -3.20 22.40
C HIS A 329 27.08 -2.86 21.14
N SER A 330 27.73 -2.87 19.97
CA SER A 330 27.16 -2.41 18.71
C SER A 330 26.19 -3.39 18.01
N ILE A 331 26.40 -4.71 18.14
CA ILE A 331 25.57 -5.73 17.47
C ILE A 331 24.17 -5.83 18.11
N HIS A 332 23.11 -6.17 17.38
CA HIS A 332 21.80 -6.40 18.00
C HIS A 332 21.78 -7.72 18.80
N GLU A 333 21.03 -7.79 19.90
CA GLU A 333 21.02 -8.98 20.79
C GLU A 333 20.33 -10.22 20.19
N ASP A 334 19.48 -10.02 19.18
CA ASP A 334 18.81 -11.09 18.43
C ASP A 334 19.58 -11.52 17.17
N GLU A 335 20.82 -11.04 16.98
CA GLU A 335 21.66 -11.51 15.89
C GLU A 335 22.06 -12.99 16.03
N SER A 336 22.54 -13.56 14.92
CA SER A 336 22.94 -14.96 14.90
C SER A 336 24.34 -15.18 15.46
N HIS A 337 24.54 -16.35 16.06
CA HIS A 337 25.86 -16.79 16.52
C HIS A 337 26.90 -16.73 15.39
N ASN A 338 26.52 -17.10 14.16
CA ASN A 338 27.40 -17.06 13.01
C ASN A 338 27.83 -15.64 12.64
N ASN A 339 26.92 -14.66 12.70
CA ASN A 339 27.23 -13.29 12.33
C ASN A 339 28.23 -12.64 13.30
N ILE A 340 28.08 -12.86 14.62
CA ILE A 340 29.08 -12.36 15.58
C ILE A 340 30.45 -13.01 15.35
N LEU A 341 30.51 -14.32 15.07
CA LEU A 341 31.77 -14.99 14.75
C LEU A 341 32.40 -14.45 13.44
N ALA A 342 31.59 -14.19 12.42
CA ALA A 342 32.04 -13.59 11.18
C ALA A 342 32.67 -12.20 11.39
N LEU A 343 32.05 -11.37 12.23
CA LEU A 343 32.55 -10.04 12.59
C LEU A 343 33.86 -10.15 13.39
N LEU A 344 33.99 -11.14 14.29
CA LEU A 344 35.25 -11.41 15.00
C LEU A 344 36.36 -11.87 14.05
N ARG A 345 36.08 -12.79 13.11
CA ARG A 345 37.05 -13.23 12.08
C ARG A 345 37.47 -12.11 11.13
N GLN A 346 36.65 -11.06 10.99
CA GLN A 346 37.06 -9.84 10.29
C GLN A 346 38.04 -9.01 11.13
N GLN A 347 37.85 -8.95 12.45
CA GLN A 347 38.66 -8.15 13.38
C GLN A 347 39.95 -8.84 13.84
N GLY A 348 40.04 -10.17 13.76
CA GLY A 348 41.13 -10.98 14.31
C GLY A 348 41.37 -12.29 13.56
N TYR A 349 42.33 -13.07 14.04
CA TYR A 349 42.60 -14.44 13.60
C TYR A 349 42.64 -15.37 14.81
N GLY A 350 42.34 -16.66 14.61
CA GLY A 350 42.33 -17.67 15.67
C GLY A 350 40.91 -18.11 16.05
N ASP A 351 40.81 -18.91 17.09
CA ASP A 351 39.54 -19.54 17.51
C ASP A 351 38.57 -18.51 18.07
N SER A 352 37.73 -17.97 17.20
CA SER A 352 36.80 -16.89 17.53
C SER A 352 35.68 -17.36 18.45
N GLU A 353 35.20 -18.60 18.24
CA GLU A 353 34.14 -19.20 19.05
C GLU A 353 34.61 -19.48 20.47
N LYS A 354 35.77 -20.12 20.63
CA LYS A 354 36.34 -20.40 21.94
C LYS A 354 36.67 -19.11 22.68
N TYR A 355 37.27 -18.14 22.00
CA TYR A 355 37.60 -16.85 22.60
C TYR A 355 36.36 -16.12 23.15
N LEU A 356 35.27 -16.08 22.39
CA LEU A 356 34.03 -15.46 22.85
C LEU A 356 33.42 -16.19 24.06
N LYS A 357 33.45 -17.54 24.06
CA LYS A 357 32.95 -18.38 25.17
C LYS A 357 33.80 -18.28 26.43
N GLU A 358 35.11 -18.13 26.29
CA GLU A 358 36.08 -18.10 27.39
C GLU A 358 36.51 -16.67 27.77
N LEU A 359 35.80 -15.65 27.30
CA LEU A 359 36.11 -14.25 27.59
C LEU A 359 36.11 -14.01 29.12
N ASN A 360 37.23 -13.53 29.66
CA ASN A 360 37.34 -13.27 31.09
C ASN A 360 36.76 -11.89 31.44
N TRP A 361 35.45 -11.87 31.70
CA TRP A 361 34.70 -10.66 32.06
C TRP A 361 35.27 -9.94 33.29
N ASN A 362 35.73 -10.68 34.31
CA ASN A 362 36.27 -10.09 35.54
C ASN A 362 37.59 -9.34 35.32
N ASP A 363 38.46 -9.87 34.47
CA ASP A 363 39.73 -9.21 34.15
C ASP A 363 39.48 -7.92 33.36
N TRP A 364 38.54 -7.95 32.41
CA TRP A 364 38.12 -6.75 31.67
C TRP A 364 37.49 -5.69 32.58
N THR A 365 36.61 -6.09 33.52
CA THR A 365 36.03 -5.18 34.50
C THR A 365 37.11 -4.48 35.30
N LYS A 366 38.09 -5.23 35.83
CA LYS A 366 39.22 -4.67 36.60
C LYS A 366 40.08 -3.74 35.74
N LEU A 367 40.37 -4.13 34.50
CA LEU A 367 41.22 -3.37 33.60
C LEU A 367 40.59 -2.01 33.25
N VAL A 368 39.32 -2.00 32.82
CA VAL A 368 38.60 -0.76 32.49
C VAL A 368 38.40 0.11 33.74
N SER A 369 37.92 -0.49 34.83
CA SER A 369 37.70 0.22 36.10
C SER A 369 38.97 0.88 36.62
N GLY A 370 40.11 0.20 36.55
CA GLY A 370 41.40 0.74 37.00
C GLY A 370 41.91 1.94 36.18
N GLN A 371 41.65 1.99 34.88
CA GLN A 371 42.00 3.15 34.04
C GLN A 371 41.12 4.36 34.41
N LEU A 372 39.81 4.14 34.54
CA LEU A 372 38.87 5.19 34.95
C LEU A 372 39.17 5.71 36.36
N ASP A 373 39.52 4.82 37.29
CA ASP A 373 39.93 5.16 38.66
C ASP A 373 41.16 6.08 38.65
N THR A 374 42.14 5.79 37.79
CA THR A 374 43.35 6.61 37.69
C THR A 374 43.04 8.00 37.14
N ILE A 375 42.20 8.11 36.10
CA ILE A 375 41.76 9.40 35.54
C ILE A 375 41.02 10.21 36.61
N LEU A 376 40.04 9.62 37.30
CA LEU A 376 39.29 10.32 38.34
C LEU A 376 40.16 10.69 39.54
N SER A 377 41.20 9.91 39.85
CA SER A 377 42.18 10.26 40.87
C SER A 377 42.95 11.53 40.52
N LYS A 378 43.37 11.67 39.26
CA LYS A 378 44.04 12.90 38.79
C LYS A 378 43.09 14.09 38.86
N VAL A 379 41.85 13.92 38.42
CA VAL A 379 40.81 14.96 38.46
C VAL A 379 40.54 15.44 39.89
N ALA A 380 40.39 14.52 40.86
CA ALA A 380 40.24 14.87 42.26
C ALA A 380 41.44 15.67 42.78
N GLN A 381 42.67 15.26 42.42
CA GLN A 381 43.88 16.01 42.76
C GLN A 381 43.92 17.41 42.12
N ARG A 382 43.42 17.56 40.89
CA ARG A 382 43.33 18.89 40.23
C ARG A 382 42.38 19.82 40.98
N PHE A 383 41.22 19.32 41.44
CA PHE A 383 40.32 20.12 42.28
C PHE A 383 40.98 20.53 43.60
N ASP A 384 41.72 19.61 44.24
CA ASP A 384 42.49 19.94 45.45
C ASP A 384 43.56 21.01 45.19
N ALA A 385 44.28 20.92 44.08
CA ALA A 385 45.28 21.93 43.68
C ALA A 385 44.63 23.31 43.43
N LEU A 386 43.51 23.35 42.69
CA LEU A 386 42.74 24.57 42.47
C LEU A 386 42.23 25.18 43.78
N SER A 387 41.82 24.33 44.74
CA SER A 387 41.36 24.83 46.05
C SER A 387 42.49 25.55 46.82
N LYS A 388 43.74 25.10 46.69
CA LYS A 388 44.91 25.81 47.27
C LYS A 388 45.08 27.20 46.66
N TYR A 389 44.90 27.34 45.34
CA TYR A 389 44.91 28.63 44.67
C TYR A 389 43.79 29.57 45.15
N ALA A 390 42.57 29.05 45.34
CA ALA A 390 41.46 29.81 45.91
C ALA A 390 41.74 30.28 47.35
N SER A 391 42.29 29.39 48.18
CA SER A 391 42.68 29.71 49.56
C SER A 391 43.75 30.81 49.63
N MET A 392 44.80 30.70 48.81
CA MET A 392 45.88 31.71 48.75
C MET A 392 45.39 33.10 48.34
N LYS A 393 44.30 33.18 47.57
CA LYS A 393 43.68 34.44 47.12
C LYS A 393 42.55 34.94 48.04
N GLY A 394 42.17 34.16 49.05
CA GLY A 394 41.06 34.49 49.97
C GLY A 394 39.68 34.31 49.34
N TYR A 395 39.53 33.49 48.30
CA TYR A 395 38.26 33.25 47.61
C TYR A 395 37.49 32.08 48.25
N GLN A 396 36.84 32.35 49.38
CA GLN A 396 36.20 31.30 50.19
C GLN A 396 35.13 30.50 49.44
N VAL A 397 34.25 31.18 48.67
CA VAL A 397 33.18 30.49 47.91
C VAL A 397 33.77 29.51 46.89
N ALA A 398 34.82 29.93 46.15
CA ALA A 398 35.48 29.06 45.18
C ALA A 398 36.20 27.89 45.87
N TYR A 399 36.83 28.13 47.03
CA TYR A 399 37.44 27.06 47.83
C TYR A 399 36.40 26.02 48.26
N ASP A 400 35.27 26.45 48.82
CA ASP A 400 34.20 25.56 49.28
C ASP A 400 33.61 24.75 48.11
N THR A 401 33.35 25.39 46.97
CA THR A 401 32.87 24.71 45.75
C THR A 401 33.87 23.66 45.26
N LEU A 402 35.16 23.99 45.17
CA LEU A 402 36.20 23.05 44.71
C LEU A 402 36.36 21.85 45.63
N GLN A 403 36.21 22.04 46.96
CA GLN A 403 36.22 20.95 47.93
C GLN A 403 35.01 20.01 47.75
N VAL A 404 33.82 20.57 47.46
CA VAL A 404 32.64 19.77 47.10
C VAL A 404 32.90 18.96 45.83
N GLN A 405 33.48 19.58 44.80
CA GLN A 405 33.76 18.88 43.53
C GLN A 405 34.84 17.80 43.66
N ALA A 406 35.89 18.02 44.46
CA ALA A 406 36.86 16.99 44.81
C ALA A 406 36.20 15.80 45.52
N LYS A 407 35.25 16.07 46.42
CA LYS A 407 34.46 15.03 47.09
C LYS A 407 33.59 14.25 46.10
N SER A 408 32.88 14.94 45.22
CA SER A 408 32.04 14.31 44.18
C SER A 408 32.85 13.40 43.26
N ALA A 409 34.06 13.80 42.85
CA ALA A 409 34.95 12.94 42.07
C ALA A 409 35.35 11.65 42.81
N ASN A 410 35.63 11.75 44.11
CA ASN A 410 35.93 10.58 44.94
C ASN A 410 34.69 9.69 45.17
N GLU A 411 33.50 10.26 45.26
CA GLU A 411 32.25 9.51 45.38
C GLU A 411 31.92 8.72 44.11
N VAL A 412 32.09 9.31 42.92
CA VAL A 412 31.94 8.61 41.63
C VAL A 412 33.00 7.52 41.50
N LYS A 413 34.26 7.84 41.82
CA LYS A 413 35.38 6.89 41.83
C LYS A 413 35.08 5.67 42.69
N ALA A 414 34.55 5.85 43.91
CA ALA A 414 34.21 4.74 44.80
C ALA A 414 33.13 3.81 44.22
N LYS A 415 32.26 4.32 43.34
CA LYS A 415 31.21 3.54 42.66
C LYS A 415 31.67 2.90 41.34
N LEU A 416 32.83 3.26 40.79
CA LEU A 416 33.31 2.76 39.49
C LEU A 416 33.36 1.23 39.39
N PRO A 417 33.83 0.46 40.40
CA PRO A 417 33.82 -0.99 40.33
C PRO A 417 32.42 -1.56 40.09
N ASP A 418 31.41 -1.05 40.80
CA ASP A 418 30.03 -1.51 40.67
C ASP A 418 29.41 -1.07 39.33
N ILE A 419 29.67 0.17 38.91
CA ILE A 419 29.21 0.72 37.62
C ILE A 419 29.76 -0.12 36.45
N THR A 420 31.07 -0.37 36.45
CA THR A 420 31.73 -1.17 35.40
C THR A 420 31.34 -2.64 35.43
N ALA A 421 31.16 -3.22 36.62
CA ALA A 421 30.66 -4.59 36.76
C ALA A 421 29.25 -4.74 36.18
N SER A 422 28.35 -3.80 36.49
CA SER A 422 26.98 -3.81 35.95
C SER A 422 26.96 -3.70 34.42
N GLY A 423 27.79 -2.84 33.84
CA GLY A 423 27.88 -2.75 32.38
C GLY A 423 28.45 -4.02 31.73
N MET A 424 29.47 -4.62 32.36
CA MET A 424 30.06 -5.86 31.88
C MET A 424 29.08 -7.04 31.94
N GLU A 425 28.25 -7.11 32.99
CA GLU A 425 27.20 -8.12 33.14
C GLU A 425 26.20 -8.07 31.98
N LYS A 426 25.76 -6.87 31.57
CA LYS A 426 24.88 -6.70 30.40
C LYS A 426 25.52 -7.18 29.09
N LEU A 427 26.81 -6.89 28.89
CA LEU A 427 27.53 -7.40 27.71
C LEU A 427 27.69 -8.92 27.76
N GLN A 428 27.87 -9.50 28.96
CA GLN A 428 27.95 -10.94 29.17
C GLN A 428 26.61 -11.65 28.88
N GLU A 429 25.50 -11.09 29.35
CA GLU A 429 24.15 -11.58 29.04
C GLU A 429 23.88 -11.57 27.53
N LYS A 430 24.19 -10.45 26.88
CA LYS A 430 24.05 -10.30 25.42
C LYS A 430 24.92 -11.29 24.66
N SER A 431 26.18 -11.48 25.07
CA SER A 431 27.07 -12.49 24.49
C SER A 431 26.49 -13.89 24.65
N SER A 432 25.93 -14.21 25.81
CA SER A 432 25.32 -15.53 26.08
C SER A 432 24.11 -15.78 25.18
N LYS A 433 23.26 -14.76 24.99
CA LYS A 433 22.10 -14.82 24.08
C LYS A 433 22.54 -15.05 22.63
N LEU A 434 23.53 -14.30 22.14
CA LEU A 434 24.09 -14.48 20.80
C LEU A 434 24.69 -15.87 20.58
N ILE A 435 25.36 -16.43 21.58
CA ILE A 435 25.90 -17.80 21.53
C ILE A 435 24.77 -18.85 21.43
N SER A 436 23.63 -18.60 22.07
CA SER A 436 22.46 -19.49 21.99
C SER A 436 21.67 -19.37 20.68
N ASN A 437 21.80 -18.25 19.96
CA ASN A 437 21.06 -17.94 18.73
C ASN A 437 21.72 -18.53 17.46
N GLY A 438 21.89 -19.85 17.36
CA GLY A 438 22.35 -20.49 16.13
C GLY A 438 22.87 -21.92 16.28
N ALA A 439 22.99 -22.61 15.14
CA ALA A 439 23.64 -23.92 15.06
C ALA A 439 25.18 -23.79 15.00
N LYS A 440 25.89 -24.88 14.70
CA LYS A 440 27.36 -24.93 14.62
C LYS A 440 27.95 -23.78 13.78
N PRO A 441 29.14 -23.27 14.15
CA PRO A 441 29.83 -22.20 13.42
C PRO A 441 29.98 -22.51 11.94
N LYS A 442 29.60 -21.57 11.09
CA LYS A 442 29.89 -21.55 9.66
C LYS A 442 31.19 -20.76 9.44
N VAL A 443 32.32 -21.47 9.30
CA VAL A 443 33.64 -20.86 9.05
C VAL A 443 33.80 -20.41 7.61
N VAL A 444 33.10 -21.05 6.66
CA VAL A 444 33.03 -20.68 5.24
C VAL A 444 31.56 -20.67 4.82
N ASN A 445 31.20 -19.81 3.86
CA ASN A 445 29.88 -19.83 3.22
C ASN A 445 29.80 -21.04 2.27
N ASN A 446 29.34 -22.17 2.79
CA ASN A 446 29.25 -23.41 2.04
C ASN A 446 28.08 -23.38 1.06
N PHE A 447 28.36 -22.97 -0.17
CA PHE A 447 27.49 -23.27 -1.31
C PHE A 447 28.14 -24.41 -2.10
N SER A 448 27.36 -25.43 -2.48
CA SER A 448 27.76 -26.45 -3.45
C SER A 448 27.91 -25.79 -4.83
N ASN A 449 28.95 -24.97 -5.00
CA ASN A 449 29.23 -24.21 -6.21
C ASN A 449 29.82 -25.10 -7.32
N GLY A 450 29.26 -26.30 -7.52
CA GLY A 450 29.73 -27.27 -8.52
C GLY A 450 31.17 -27.74 -8.28
N GLN A 451 31.65 -27.69 -7.03
CA GLN A 451 32.94 -28.28 -6.65
C GLN A 451 32.82 -29.81 -6.78
N THR A 452 33.84 -30.42 -7.36
CA THR A 452 33.90 -31.88 -7.50
C THR A 452 35.24 -32.41 -7.04
N THR A 453 35.28 -33.67 -6.60
CA THR A 453 36.53 -34.32 -6.16
C THR A 453 37.59 -34.40 -7.27
N GLN A 454 37.17 -34.32 -8.54
CA GLN A 454 38.04 -34.29 -9.70
C GLN A 454 38.72 -32.93 -9.96
N SER A 455 38.37 -31.88 -9.20
CA SER A 455 38.94 -30.54 -9.37
C SER A 455 40.41 -30.42 -8.94
N GLU A 456 40.99 -31.46 -8.32
CA GLU A 456 42.34 -31.55 -7.74
C GLU A 456 42.63 -30.54 -6.61
N LYS A 457 42.00 -29.36 -6.62
CA LYS A 457 42.21 -28.31 -5.63
C LYS A 457 40.91 -27.59 -5.26
N VAL A 458 40.68 -27.43 -3.95
CA VAL A 458 39.69 -26.51 -3.37
C VAL A 458 40.41 -25.33 -2.71
N SER A 459 39.91 -24.11 -2.95
CA SER A 459 40.45 -22.89 -2.37
C SER A 459 39.30 -22.04 -1.84
N ASP A 460 39.11 -22.09 -0.52
CA ASP A 460 38.02 -21.43 0.17
C ASP A 460 38.49 -20.18 0.92
N VAL A 461 37.54 -19.29 1.20
CA VAL A 461 37.77 -18.06 1.96
C VAL A 461 36.91 -18.08 3.22
N VAL A 462 37.53 -17.80 4.37
CA VAL A 462 36.86 -17.69 5.66
C VAL A 462 35.76 -16.65 5.58
N HIS A 463 34.58 -17.02 6.05
CA HIS A 463 33.43 -16.14 6.20
C HIS A 463 33.70 -15.09 7.28
N ALA A 464 33.88 -13.86 6.82
CA ALA A 464 34.15 -12.70 7.66
C ALA A 464 33.37 -11.48 7.12
N GLU A 465 32.66 -10.79 8.02
CA GLU A 465 31.74 -9.70 7.67
C GLU A 465 32.36 -8.34 8.04
N ARG A 466 32.26 -7.36 7.13
CA ARG A 466 32.86 -6.03 7.32
C ARG A 466 31.93 -5.02 7.98
N THR A 467 30.63 -5.26 7.92
CA THR A 467 29.61 -4.35 8.41
C THR A 467 28.65 -5.12 9.31
N LEU A 468 28.06 -4.41 10.28
CA LEU A 468 26.99 -4.99 11.10
C LEU A 468 25.87 -5.50 10.18
N PRO A 469 25.34 -6.72 10.42
CA PRO A 469 24.22 -7.26 9.66
C PRO A 469 23.04 -6.29 9.70
N VAL A 470 22.40 -6.09 8.55
CA VAL A 470 21.16 -5.33 8.48
C VAL A 470 20.01 -6.32 8.71
N PRO A 471 19.04 -6.01 9.59
CA PRO A 471 17.88 -6.88 9.75
C PRO A 471 17.08 -6.93 8.44
N PHE A 472 16.45 -8.07 8.18
CA PHE A 472 15.45 -8.15 7.13
C PHE A 472 14.20 -7.38 7.54
N ALA A 473 13.94 -6.25 6.91
CA ALA A 473 12.77 -5.43 7.18
C ALA A 473 11.56 -5.97 6.40
N LEU A 474 10.49 -6.25 7.13
CA LEU A 474 9.19 -6.62 6.61
C LEU A 474 8.21 -5.49 6.83
N GLU A 475 7.36 -5.24 5.85
CA GLU A 475 6.24 -4.33 5.92
C GLU A 475 5.03 -4.95 5.20
N LEU A 476 3.88 -4.92 5.85
CA LEU A 476 2.61 -5.33 5.27
C LEU A 476 1.56 -4.25 5.57
N CYS A 477 0.93 -3.75 4.52
CA CYS A 477 -0.11 -2.72 4.60
C CYS A 477 -1.31 -3.08 3.72
N TYR A 478 -2.45 -2.46 3.93
CA TYR A 478 -3.58 -2.60 3.00
C TYR A 478 -3.39 -1.73 1.75
N ASN A 479 -4.02 -2.14 0.65
CA ASN A 479 -3.96 -1.43 -0.63
C ASN A 479 -4.90 -0.20 -0.73
N ASP A 480 -4.92 0.58 0.35
CA ASP A 480 -5.72 1.78 0.55
C ASP A 480 -4.84 3.04 0.37
N LYS A 481 -5.41 4.25 0.43
CA LYS A 481 -4.61 5.48 0.20
C LYS A 481 -3.64 5.78 1.33
N GLU A 482 -3.94 5.32 2.54
CA GLU A 482 -3.13 5.58 3.73
C GLU A 482 -2.00 4.56 3.89
N LYS A 483 -2.04 3.43 3.17
CA LYS A 483 -1.19 2.26 3.44
C LYS A 483 -1.39 1.82 4.89
N THR A 484 -2.65 1.63 5.27
CA THR A 484 -3.05 1.27 6.63
C THR A 484 -2.27 0.03 7.07
N PRO A 485 -1.51 0.09 8.17
CA PRO A 485 -0.67 -1.03 8.58
C PRO A 485 -1.44 -2.28 8.96
N VAL A 486 -0.90 -3.46 8.64
CA VAL A 486 -1.47 -4.76 9.02
C VAL A 486 -0.82 -5.22 10.33
N SER A 487 -1.50 -4.95 11.45
CA SER A 487 -0.96 -5.26 12.77
C SER A 487 -1.04 -6.74 13.12
N ASN A 488 -0.14 -7.26 13.96
CA ASN A 488 -0.27 -8.56 14.64
C ASN A 488 -0.50 -9.76 13.68
N VAL A 489 0.02 -9.71 12.46
CA VAL A 489 -0.05 -10.80 11.48
C VAL A 489 1.25 -11.61 11.53
N PRO A 490 1.18 -12.95 11.58
CA PRO A 490 2.37 -13.78 11.55
C PRO A 490 3.07 -13.69 10.20
N TYR A 491 4.39 -13.75 10.23
CA TYR A 491 5.22 -13.89 9.04
C TYR A 491 6.08 -15.15 9.15
N ARG A 492 6.45 -15.68 7.99
CA ARG A 492 7.41 -16.78 7.85
C ARG A 492 8.36 -16.46 6.70
N LEU A 493 9.66 -16.47 6.98
CA LEU A 493 10.75 -16.38 6.02
C LEU A 493 11.34 -17.77 5.85
N THR A 494 11.46 -18.24 4.60
CA THR A 494 12.09 -19.53 4.29
C THR A 494 13.23 -19.31 3.30
N TYR A 495 14.46 -19.62 3.69
CA TYR A 495 15.66 -19.47 2.88
C TYR A 495 15.95 -20.73 2.05
N SER A 496 16.78 -20.58 1.01
CA SER A 496 17.13 -21.70 0.12
C SER A 496 17.95 -22.78 0.84
N SER A 497 18.66 -22.38 1.89
CA SER A 497 19.37 -23.24 2.84
C SER A 497 18.45 -24.12 3.72
N GLY A 498 17.14 -23.87 3.73
CA GLY A 498 16.17 -24.49 4.62
C GLY A 498 16.01 -23.79 5.98
N GLU A 499 16.73 -22.70 6.24
CA GLU A 499 16.55 -21.87 7.45
C GLU A 499 15.18 -21.16 7.43
N VAL A 500 14.47 -21.20 8.56
CA VAL A 500 13.13 -20.61 8.72
C VAL A 500 13.13 -19.62 9.86
N PHE A 501 12.58 -18.43 9.62
CA PHE A 501 12.40 -17.38 10.64
C PHE A 501 10.93 -16.98 10.71
N GLU A 502 10.38 -16.92 11.91
CA GLU A 502 8.96 -16.63 12.14
C GLU A 502 8.78 -15.60 13.25
N GLY A 503 7.70 -14.84 13.16
CA GLY A 503 7.32 -13.88 14.18
C GLY A 503 6.00 -13.21 13.87
N LEU A 504 5.72 -12.11 14.57
CA LEU A 504 4.54 -11.28 14.36
C LEU A 504 4.98 -9.88 13.90
N LEU A 505 4.21 -9.29 12.99
CA LEU A 505 4.29 -7.87 12.71
C LEU A 505 3.83 -7.06 13.93
N ASN A 506 4.48 -5.93 14.19
CA ASN A 506 4.09 -5.02 15.26
C ASN A 506 2.85 -4.20 14.89
N GLY A 507 2.42 -3.29 15.78
CA GLY A 507 1.27 -2.40 15.54
C GLY A 507 1.39 -1.47 14.32
N LYS A 508 2.60 -1.29 13.78
CA LYS A 508 2.89 -0.54 12.55
C LYS A 508 2.99 -1.44 11.31
N GLY A 509 2.60 -2.70 11.41
CA GLY A 509 2.64 -3.65 10.29
C GLY A 509 4.07 -3.96 9.82
N VAL A 510 5.07 -3.74 10.67
CA VAL A 510 6.47 -4.00 10.34
C VAL A 510 7.11 -5.00 11.29
N ALA A 511 8.15 -5.68 10.82
CA ALA A 511 9.06 -6.47 11.64
C ALA A 511 10.50 -6.31 11.14
N SER A 512 11.46 -6.34 12.06
CA SER A 512 12.88 -6.40 11.76
C SER A 512 13.40 -7.76 12.21
N VAL A 513 13.79 -8.59 11.25
CA VAL A 513 14.25 -9.96 11.51
C VAL A 513 15.77 -9.98 11.51
N TYR A 514 16.38 -10.20 12.67
CA TYR A 514 17.82 -10.26 12.87
C TYR A 514 18.36 -11.69 12.67
N GLY A 515 19.67 -11.82 12.45
CA GLY A 515 20.31 -13.13 12.29
C GLY A 515 20.03 -13.84 10.98
N VAL A 516 19.41 -13.14 10.02
CA VAL A 516 19.10 -13.69 8.69
C VAL A 516 20.33 -13.74 7.76
N PRO A 517 20.38 -14.69 6.81
CA PRO A 517 21.37 -14.68 5.73
C PRO A 517 21.34 -13.38 4.92
N GLN A 518 22.47 -12.65 4.85
CA GLN A 518 22.55 -11.31 4.24
C GLN A 518 22.53 -11.29 2.71
N HIS A 519 22.76 -12.43 2.05
CA HIS A 519 22.90 -12.53 0.58
C HIS A 519 21.87 -13.41 -0.09
N GLU A 520 20.86 -13.88 0.65
CA GLU A 520 19.77 -14.68 0.13
C GLU A 520 18.46 -13.90 0.25
N VAL A 521 17.58 -14.06 -0.75
CA VAL A 521 16.22 -13.53 -0.67
C VAL A 521 15.33 -14.65 -0.16
N PRO A 522 14.71 -14.52 1.02
CA PRO A 522 13.81 -15.54 1.52
C PRO A 522 12.53 -15.58 0.69
N LYS A 523 11.89 -16.74 0.68
CA LYS A 523 10.47 -16.84 0.42
C LYS A 523 9.73 -16.26 1.63
N ILE A 524 8.86 -15.28 1.38
CA ILE A 524 8.05 -14.59 2.40
C ILE A 524 6.62 -15.10 2.34
N GLU A 525 6.08 -15.47 3.49
CA GLU A 525 4.67 -15.82 3.69
C GLU A 525 4.13 -14.99 4.86
N PHE A 526 2.90 -14.51 4.71
CA PHE A 526 2.17 -13.81 5.78
C PHE A 526 0.88 -14.53 6.09
N GLY A 527 0.44 -14.41 7.34
CA GLY A 527 -0.80 -14.99 7.82
C GLY A 527 -0.67 -16.44 8.23
N ASP A 528 -1.77 -16.95 8.80
CA ASP A 528 -1.88 -18.31 9.29
C ASP A 528 -2.86 -19.06 8.36
N PRO A 529 -2.38 -20.02 7.56
CA PRO A 529 -3.21 -20.71 6.58
C PRO A 529 -4.40 -21.45 7.22
N ASP A 530 -4.22 -21.98 8.42
CA ASP A 530 -5.26 -22.73 9.14
C ASP A 530 -6.33 -21.78 9.68
N LYS A 531 -5.94 -20.65 10.26
CA LYS A 531 -6.89 -19.61 10.69
C LYS A 531 -7.62 -18.98 9.51
N ALA A 532 -6.94 -18.78 8.38
CA ALA A 532 -7.57 -18.26 7.16
C ALA A 532 -8.61 -19.24 6.61
N ALA A 533 -8.28 -20.53 6.51
CA ALA A 533 -9.20 -21.57 6.06
C ALA A 533 -10.41 -21.71 7.00
N LYS A 534 -10.16 -21.67 8.32
CA LYS A 534 -11.24 -21.68 9.32
C LYS A 534 -12.14 -20.45 9.21
N ALA A 535 -11.58 -19.26 9.06
CA ALA A 535 -12.34 -18.03 8.91
C ALA A 535 -13.25 -18.06 7.68
N GLU A 536 -12.77 -18.59 6.56
CA GLU A 536 -13.56 -18.75 5.34
C GLU A 536 -14.72 -19.74 5.54
N ALA A 537 -14.48 -20.84 6.26
CA ALA A 537 -15.50 -21.84 6.58
C ALA A 537 -16.56 -21.33 7.57
N ASP A 538 -16.15 -20.55 8.58
CA ASP A 538 -17.04 -20.03 9.63
C ASP A 538 -17.85 -18.81 9.16
N ARG A 539 -17.40 -18.12 8.09
CA ARG A 539 -17.99 -16.86 7.59
C ARG A 539 -19.51 -16.90 7.40
N PRO A 540 -20.12 -17.90 6.72
CA PRO A 540 -21.58 -17.93 6.55
C PRO A 540 -22.33 -17.96 7.88
N ALA A 541 -21.87 -18.79 8.83
CA ALA A 541 -22.48 -18.91 10.15
C ALA A 541 -22.32 -17.62 10.96
N GLN A 542 -21.14 -16.99 10.92
CA GLN A 542 -20.89 -15.71 11.59
C GLN A 542 -21.79 -14.59 11.03
N LEU A 543 -21.98 -14.54 9.71
CA LEU A 543 -22.87 -13.56 9.08
C LEU A 543 -24.35 -13.78 9.43
N ASP A 544 -24.79 -15.04 9.59
CA ASP A 544 -26.14 -15.33 10.05
C ASP A 544 -26.37 -14.91 11.50
N VAL A 545 -25.41 -15.13 12.39
CA VAL A 545 -25.46 -14.61 13.77
C VAL A 545 -25.46 -13.08 13.78
N LEU A 546 -24.66 -12.44 12.92
CA LEU A 546 -24.63 -10.98 12.79
C LEU A 546 -26.00 -10.41 12.39
N LYS A 547 -26.67 -11.01 11.40
CA LYS A 547 -28.04 -10.62 11.00
C LYS A 547 -29.02 -10.71 12.17
N GLU A 548 -28.92 -11.78 12.96
CA GLU A 548 -29.81 -12.00 14.10
C GLU A 548 -29.58 -10.94 15.19
N GLU A 549 -28.33 -10.63 15.53
CA GLU A 549 -28.00 -9.60 16.52
C GLU A 549 -28.36 -8.19 16.04
N ILE A 550 -28.21 -7.90 14.74
CA ILE A 550 -28.68 -6.66 14.12
C ILE A 550 -30.19 -6.49 14.33
N LYS A 551 -30.97 -7.55 14.12
CA LYS A 551 -32.41 -7.53 14.38
C LYS A 551 -32.74 -7.30 15.85
N LYS A 552 -32.07 -8.01 16.77
CA LYS A 552 -32.26 -7.82 18.23
C LYS A 552 -31.93 -6.40 18.66
N TYR A 553 -30.91 -5.79 18.04
CA TYR A 553 -30.54 -4.42 18.30
C TYR A 553 -31.58 -3.42 17.77
N ALA A 554 -32.13 -3.64 16.57
CA ALA A 554 -33.26 -2.84 16.07
C ALA A 554 -34.49 -2.93 17.00
N ASP A 555 -34.84 -4.13 17.47
CA ASP A 555 -35.91 -4.34 18.46
C ASP A 555 -35.64 -3.63 19.79
N TYR A 556 -34.38 -3.57 20.21
CA TYR A 556 -33.96 -2.82 21.40
C TYR A 556 -34.17 -1.31 21.21
N LEU A 557 -33.77 -0.75 20.07
CA LEU A 557 -34.00 0.68 19.76
C LEU A 557 -35.49 1.04 19.75
N VAL A 558 -36.37 0.15 19.25
CA VAL A 558 -37.83 0.34 19.31
C VAL A 558 -38.29 0.43 20.76
N LYS A 559 -37.83 -0.47 21.64
CA LYS A 559 -38.18 -0.45 23.07
C LYS A 559 -37.75 0.84 23.76
N GLU A 560 -36.53 1.30 23.50
CA GLU A 560 -36.01 2.56 24.03
C GLU A 560 -36.82 3.77 23.53
N THR A 561 -37.22 3.77 22.25
CA THR A 561 -38.07 4.82 21.68
C THR A 561 -39.42 4.89 22.40
N ILE A 562 -40.06 3.74 22.61
CA ILE A 562 -41.36 3.66 23.32
C ILE A 562 -41.21 4.13 24.76
N ALA A 563 -40.14 3.72 25.44
CA ALA A 563 -39.84 4.15 26.80
C ALA A 563 -39.63 5.67 26.88
N TYR A 564 -38.88 6.24 25.93
CA TYR A 564 -38.69 7.68 25.82
C TYR A 564 -40.01 8.42 25.57
N ASN A 565 -40.82 7.98 24.61
CA ASN A 565 -42.12 8.59 24.33
C ASN A 565 -43.05 8.58 25.54
N ALA A 566 -42.99 7.54 26.39
CA ALA A 566 -43.76 7.48 27.63
C ALA A 566 -43.40 8.58 28.64
N THR A 567 -42.21 9.19 28.52
CA THR A 567 -41.78 10.33 29.36
C THR A 567 -42.19 11.70 28.80
N GLN A 568 -42.68 11.77 27.56
CA GLN A 568 -42.99 13.02 26.87
C GLN A 568 -44.46 13.44 27.03
N PRO A 569 -44.79 14.74 26.93
CA PRO A 569 -46.17 15.21 27.02
C PRO A 569 -47.06 14.64 25.90
N SER A 570 -48.24 14.13 26.26
CA SER A 570 -49.20 13.58 25.30
C SER A 570 -49.67 14.64 24.28
N PRO A 571 -49.58 14.37 22.96
CA PRO A 571 -50.09 15.27 21.92
C PRO A 571 -51.61 15.43 21.97
N GLN A 572 -52.14 16.49 21.33
CA GLN A 572 -53.58 16.66 21.14
C GLN A 572 -54.15 15.50 20.30
N LYS A 573 -55.26 14.91 20.78
CA LYS A 573 -55.83 13.65 20.26
C LYS A 573 -56.23 13.72 18.78
N GLU A 574 -56.80 14.85 18.35
CA GLU A 574 -57.25 15.05 16.95
C GLU A 574 -56.08 15.15 15.96
N LEU A 575 -54.98 15.84 16.33
CA LEU A 575 -53.76 15.94 15.52
C LEU A 575 -53.03 14.59 15.44
N LEU A 576 -53.03 13.81 16.52
CA LEU A 576 -52.41 12.49 16.59
C LEU A 576 -53.10 11.48 15.66
N GLU A 577 -54.44 11.47 15.60
CA GLU A 577 -55.18 10.56 14.73
C GLU A 577 -55.01 10.89 13.24
N GLU A 578 -54.97 12.16 12.86
CA GLU A 578 -54.74 12.59 11.47
C GLU A 578 -53.34 12.21 10.98
N LEU A 579 -52.31 12.49 11.79
CA LEU A 579 -50.92 12.16 11.46
C LEU A 579 -50.65 10.66 11.48
N LYS A 580 -51.31 9.91 12.37
CA LYS A 580 -51.22 8.45 12.42
C LYS A 580 -51.68 7.82 11.10
N ALA A 581 -52.83 8.23 10.59
CA ALA A 581 -53.36 7.67 9.34
C ALA A 581 -52.43 7.92 8.14
N GLN A 582 -51.85 9.12 8.05
CA GLN A 582 -50.87 9.45 6.99
C GLN A 582 -49.58 8.63 7.12
N THR A 583 -49.07 8.50 8.36
CA THR A 583 -47.84 7.75 8.63
C THR A 583 -48.00 6.26 8.36
N GLU A 584 -49.18 5.70 8.66
CA GLU A 584 -49.51 4.30 8.43
C GLU A 584 -49.65 3.99 6.93
N GLU A 585 -50.20 4.93 6.14
CA GLU A 585 -50.22 4.83 4.68
C GLU A 585 -48.80 4.81 4.08
N GLU A 586 -47.91 5.70 4.55
CA GLU A 586 -46.52 5.77 4.10
C GLU A 586 -45.70 4.53 4.48
N LEU A 587 -45.87 4.03 5.71
CA LEU A 587 -45.27 2.77 6.16
C LEU A 587 -45.76 1.58 5.32
N ASN A 588 -47.05 1.55 4.95
CA ASN A 588 -47.60 0.50 4.12
C ASN A 588 -47.14 0.60 2.66
N GLU A 589 -46.94 1.80 2.11
CA GLU A 589 -46.34 1.97 0.78
C GLU A 589 -44.88 1.51 0.75
N LEU A 590 -44.11 1.81 1.80
CA LEU A 590 -42.75 1.30 1.97
C LEU A 590 -42.74 -0.24 2.06
N ARG A 591 -43.62 -0.83 2.87
CA ARG A 591 -43.76 -2.29 2.99
C ARG A 591 -44.17 -2.95 1.66
N ALA A 592 -45.06 -2.34 0.89
CA ALA A 592 -45.51 -2.86 -0.40
C ALA A 592 -44.42 -2.82 -1.48
N ARG A 593 -43.45 -1.90 -1.35
CA ARG A 593 -42.29 -1.79 -2.25
C ARG A 593 -41.06 -2.56 -1.76
N LYS A 594 -41.14 -3.32 -0.67
CA LYS A 594 -40.01 -3.98 0.01
C LYS A 594 -39.03 -4.70 -0.93
N ALA A 595 -39.53 -5.47 -1.91
CA ALA A 595 -38.68 -6.17 -2.88
C ALA A 595 -37.92 -5.26 -3.87
N GLU A 596 -38.42 -4.04 -4.13
CA GLU A 596 -37.67 -3.01 -4.88
C GLU A 596 -36.72 -2.20 -3.96
N LEU A 597 -37.07 -2.11 -2.67
CA LEU A 597 -36.33 -1.43 -1.59
C LEU A 597 -35.08 -2.19 -1.12
N ASP A 598 -35.12 -3.52 -1.12
CA ASP A 598 -34.00 -4.41 -0.74
C ASP A 598 -32.79 -4.30 -1.70
N SER A 599 -32.93 -3.55 -2.80
CA SER A 599 -31.80 -3.12 -3.63
C SER A 599 -31.22 -1.80 -3.09
N ALA A 600 -29.93 -1.81 -2.72
CA ALA A 600 -29.13 -0.81 -1.99
C ALA A 600 -29.44 0.69 -2.16
N SER A 601 -30.07 1.10 -3.27
CA SER A 601 -30.42 2.50 -3.58
C SER A 601 -31.41 3.17 -2.62
N THR A 602 -32.19 2.42 -1.85
CA THR A 602 -33.27 2.98 -0.99
C THR A 602 -32.91 3.01 0.49
N THR A 603 -32.05 2.09 0.92
CA THR A 603 -31.46 2.08 2.26
C THR A 603 -30.52 3.26 2.45
N GLU A 604 -29.71 3.59 1.42
CA GLU A 604 -28.94 4.83 1.36
C GLU A 604 -29.83 6.09 1.42
N TYR A 605 -31.04 6.03 0.85
CA TYR A 605 -31.97 7.15 0.87
C TYR A 605 -32.56 7.39 2.26
N LEU A 606 -33.04 6.33 2.94
CA LEU A 606 -33.47 6.39 4.34
C LEU A 606 -32.32 6.87 5.24
N TRP A 607 -31.10 6.47 4.91
CA TRP A 607 -29.91 6.86 5.64
C TRP A 607 -29.49 8.32 5.42
N GLU A 608 -29.53 8.82 4.20
CA GLU A 608 -29.28 10.24 3.91
C GLU A 608 -30.37 11.14 4.51
N MET A 609 -31.61 10.66 4.60
CA MET A 609 -32.66 11.32 5.37
C MET A 609 -32.30 11.35 6.86
N ALA A 610 -31.80 10.24 7.40
CA ALA A 610 -31.36 10.16 8.79
C ALA A 610 -30.25 11.17 9.10
N LYS A 611 -29.21 11.15 8.27
CA LYS A 611 -28.10 12.10 8.27
C LYS A 611 -28.55 13.55 8.15
N SER A 612 -29.46 13.87 7.24
CA SER A 612 -29.97 15.24 7.07
C SER A 612 -30.73 15.76 8.30
N SER A 613 -31.30 14.86 9.09
CA SER A 613 -32.00 15.19 10.34
C SER A 613 -31.00 15.46 11.48
N ILE A 614 -29.83 14.81 11.44
CA ILE A 614 -28.69 15.02 12.34
C ILE A 614 -27.93 16.32 11.98
N GLU A 615 -27.65 16.55 10.69
CA GLU A 615 -26.91 17.74 10.20
C GLU A 615 -27.76 19.01 10.11
N GLY A 616 -29.08 18.88 9.89
CA GLY A 616 -29.99 20.00 9.61
C GLY A 616 -30.45 20.79 10.83
N VAL A 617 -30.00 20.40 12.03
CA VAL A 617 -30.44 20.96 13.30
C VAL A 617 -29.18 21.25 14.12
N GLY A 618 -28.69 22.49 14.02
CA GLY A 618 -27.47 22.91 14.69
C GLY A 618 -27.44 22.57 16.18
N ASP A 619 -26.27 22.09 16.62
CA ASP A 619 -25.73 22.02 17.99
C ASP A 619 -26.49 21.28 19.09
N GLY A 620 -27.70 20.74 18.85
CA GLY A 620 -28.55 20.19 19.91
C GLY A 620 -28.62 18.66 20.04
N VAL A 621 -28.09 17.89 19.07
CA VAL A 621 -28.19 16.40 19.04
C VAL A 621 -26.88 15.73 19.49
N THR A 622 -25.98 16.48 20.15
CA THR A 622 -24.73 15.94 20.71
C THR A 622 -24.96 15.01 21.91
N ASN A 623 -26.12 15.06 22.57
CA ASN A 623 -26.41 14.26 23.77
C ASN A 623 -26.65 12.75 23.52
N TYR A 624 -26.60 12.28 22.27
CA TYR A 624 -26.80 10.87 21.90
C TYR A 624 -25.67 10.28 21.06
N VAL A 625 -24.54 10.98 20.97
CA VAL A 625 -23.31 10.44 20.37
C VAL A 625 -22.57 9.66 21.47
N PRO A 626 -22.53 8.31 21.45
CA PRO A 626 -21.69 7.55 22.34
C PRO A 626 -20.21 7.91 22.14
N ASP A 627 -19.47 7.81 23.24
CA ASP A 627 -18.02 7.92 23.27
C ASP A 627 -17.40 6.89 22.31
N PHE A 628 -16.67 7.38 21.29
CA PHE A 628 -15.93 6.54 20.33
C PHE A 628 -14.56 6.10 20.87
N GLY A 629 -14.30 6.33 22.16
CA GLY A 629 -13.03 6.08 22.82
C GLY A 629 -11.90 6.92 22.23
N GLU A 630 -10.69 6.36 22.20
CA GLU A 630 -9.50 7.07 21.69
C GLU A 630 -9.61 7.49 20.22
N ILE A 631 -10.38 6.76 19.40
CA ILE A 631 -10.66 7.19 18.02
C ILE A 631 -11.57 8.43 18.00
N GLY A 632 -12.51 8.57 18.94
CA GLY A 632 -13.36 9.75 19.05
C GLY A 632 -12.56 11.01 19.32
N ASP A 633 -11.71 10.94 20.35
CA ASP A 633 -10.78 12.02 20.68
C ASP A 633 -9.89 12.39 19.47
N TYR A 634 -9.49 11.37 18.69
CA TYR A 634 -8.66 11.55 17.51
C TYR A 634 -9.40 12.18 16.33
N LEU A 635 -10.66 11.80 16.09
CA LEU A 635 -11.52 12.38 15.05
C LEU A 635 -11.88 13.84 15.40
N ASP A 636 -12.19 14.11 16.67
CA ASP A 636 -12.49 15.45 17.18
C ASP A 636 -11.24 16.36 17.07
N ALA A 637 -10.06 15.86 17.44
CA ALA A 637 -8.80 16.58 17.28
C ALA A 637 -8.48 16.93 15.81
N LEU A 638 -9.01 16.15 14.87
CA LEU A 638 -8.84 16.33 13.43
C LEU A 638 -9.97 17.08 12.74
N ASP A 639 -10.98 17.53 13.50
CA ASP A 639 -12.19 18.16 12.96
C ASP A 639 -12.87 17.26 11.90
N ILE A 640 -12.82 15.94 12.11
CA ILE A 640 -13.45 14.95 11.22
C ILE A 640 -14.89 14.76 11.66
N ASP A 641 -15.79 15.40 10.92
CA ASP A 641 -17.22 15.29 11.14
C ASP A 641 -17.72 13.83 10.96
N LEU A 642 -18.59 13.37 11.86
CA LEU A 642 -19.20 12.04 11.85
C LEU A 642 -19.85 11.69 10.50
N SER A 643 -20.31 12.71 9.75
CA SER A 643 -20.86 12.58 8.40
C SER A 643 -19.89 11.96 7.40
N VAL A 644 -18.57 12.08 7.59
CA VAL A 644 -17.51 11.48 6.76
C VAL A 644 -17.45 9.98 6.99
N LEU A 645 -17.46 9.53 8.25
CA LEU A 645 -17.50 8.11 8.62
C LEU A 645 -18.79 7.44 8.15
N ILE A 646 -19.92 8.11 8.38
CA ILE A 646 -21.24 7.72 7.88
C ILE A 646 -21.22 7.54 6.36
N TYR A 647 -20.58 8.47 5.63
CA TYR A 647 -20.47 8.38 4.18
C TYR A 647 -19.60 7.19 3.76
N ALA A 648 -18.50 6.95 4.46
CA ALA A 648 -17.62 5.82 4.17
C ALA A 648 -18.32 4.46 4.38
N ILE A 649 -19.04 4.29 5.50
CA ILE A 649 -19.80 3.06 5.79
C ILE A 649 -20.95 2.85 4.81
N THR A 650 -21.60 3.92 4.35
CA THR A 650 -22.76 3.77 3.45
C THR A 650 -22.34 3.51 2.00
N THR A 651 -21.27 4.16 1.58
CA THR A 651 -20.87 4.15 0.17
C THR A 651 -19.69 3.25 -0.13
N GLY A 652 -18.99 2.78 0.90
CA GLY A 652 -17.69 2.13 0.79
C GLY A 652 -16.54 3.03 0.37
N ASP A 653 -16.80 4.32 0.16
CA ASP A 653 -15.80 5.29 -0.25
C ASP A 653 -15.18 5.96 0.98
N ILE A 654 -13.97 5.51 1.29
CA ILE A 654 -13.16 6.00 2.40
C ILE A 654 -12.22 7.15 1.98
N ASP A 655 -12.27 7.63 0.74
CA ASP A 655 -11.29 8.62 0.25
C ASP A 655 -11.22 9.88 1.13
N GLU A 656 -12.37 10.39 1.54
CA GLU A 656 -12.46 11.59 2.38
C GLU A 656 -11.98 11.32 3.82
N LEU A 657 -12.21 10.11 4.31
CA LEU A 657 -11.73 9.64 5.61
C LEU A 657 -10.20 9.48 5.59
N GLU A 658 -9.66 8.78 4.58
CA GLU A 658 -8.22 8.58 4.39
C GLU A 658 -7.46 9.91 4.22
N GLU A 659 -7.99 10.87 3.44
CA GLU A 659 -7.35 12.18 3.26
C GLU A 659 -7.35 13.04 4.52
N ALA A 660 -8.40 12.94 5.34
CA ALA A 660 -8.42 13.62 6.64
C ALA A 660 -7.39 13.01 7.59
N LEU A 661 -7.28 11.69 7.58
CA LEU A 661 -6.41 10.92 8.46
C LEU A 661 -4.92 11.00 8.10
N LYS A 662 -4.58 11.19 6.82
CA LYS A 662 -3.20 11.45 6.36
C LYS A 662 -2.54 12.68 6.95
N ARG A 663 -3.32 13.61 7.51
CA ARG A 663 -2.80 14.85 8.08
C ARG A 663 -2.06 14.65 9.40
N VAL A 664 -2.01 13.42 9.91
CA VAL A 664 -1.36 13.09 11.17
C VAL A 664 -0.33 11.99 10.99
N ASP A 665 0.84 12.22 11.56
CA ASP A 665 1.83 11.17 11.79
C ASP A 665 1.47 10.37 13.05
N ARG A 666 0.67 9.31 12.87
CA ARG A 666 0.33 8.36 13.95
C ARG A 666 1.57 7.71 14.56
N GLY A 667 2.63 7.59 13.78
CA GLY A 667 3.90 7.00 14.19
C GLY A 667 4.65 7.83 15.24
N ALA A 668 4.46 9.15 15.23
CA ALA A 668 5.04 10.10 16.19
C ALA A 668 4.29 10.18 17.54
N LEU A 669 3.05 9.69 17.61
CA LEU A 669 2.20 9.77 18.81
C LEU A 669 2.07 8.44 19.60
N TYR A 670 2.76 7.36 19.17
CA TYR A 670 2.70 6.03 19.81
C TYR A 670 1.29 5.42 19.96
N LEU A 671 0.34 5.78 19.08
CA LEU A 671 -1.06 5.36 19.16
C LEU A 671 -1.29 4.01 18.46
N GLN A 672 -0.78 2.93 19.05
CA GLN A 672 -0.99 1.58 18.54
C GLN A 672 -2.49 1.21 18.48
N GLU A 673 -3.25 1.58 19.52
CA GLU A 673 -4.69 1.31 19.61
C GLU A 673 -5.48 2.00 18.47
N ALA A 674 -5.14 3.24 18.13
CA ALA A 674 -5.75 3.96 17.02
C ALA A 674 -5.45 3.31 15.65
N THR A 675 -4.26 2.73 15.48
CA THR A 675 -3.89 2.03 14.24
C THR A 675 -4.67 0.73 14.08
N GLU A 676 -4.78 -0.07 15.14
CA GLU A 676 -5.57 -1.30 15.12
C GLU A 676 -7.07 -1.03 14.93
N ALA A 677 -7.59 0.03 15.55
CA ALA A 677 -8.98 0.43 15.42
C ALA A 677 -9.29 0.96 14.00
N MET A 678 -8.34 1.66 13.36
CA MET A 678 -8.46 2.04 11.95
C MET A 678 -8.43 0.83 11.01
N GLU A 679 -7.54 -0.15 11.26
CA GLU A 679 -7.53 -1.40 10.49
C GLU A 679 -8.90 -2.12 10.58
N ARG A 680 -9.49 -2.23 11.77
CA ARG A 680 -10.82 -2.85 11.95
C ARG A 680 -11.90 -2.09 11.18
N LEU A 681 -11.91 -0.76 11.29
CA LEU A 681 -12.85 0.08 10.57
C LEU A 681 -12.71 -0.07 9.05
N LEU A 682 -11.48 -0.13 8.53
CA LEU A 682 -11.17 -0.38 7.12
C LEU A 682 -11.67 -1.75 6.65
N LEU A 683 -11.48 -2.80 7.45
CA LEU A 683 -11.96 -4.15 7.14
C LEU A 683 -13.50 -4.23 7.11
N ILE A 684 -14.19 -3.52 8.00
CA ILE A 684 -15.66 -3.39 8.00
C ILE A 684 -16.14 -2.61 6.77
N ILE A 685 -15.58 -1.42 6.55
CA ILE A 685 -16.00 -0.55 5.44
C ILE A 685 -15.62 -1.16 4.09
N SER A 686 -14.60 -1.99 3.98
CA SER A 686 -14.34 -2.69 2.72
C SER A 686 -15.30 -3.86 2.48
N ASP A 687 -15.94 -4.43 3.50
CA ASP A 687 -16.87 -5.55 3.35
C ASP A 687 -18.28 -5.11 2.94
N GLN A 688 -18.69 -5.44 1.72
CA GLN A 688 -20.03 -5.10 1.26
C GLN A 688 -21.13 -5.81 2.04
N GLU A 689 -20.98 -7.09 2.36
CA GLU A 689 -22.06 -7.86 3.03
C GLU A 689 -22.28 -7.32 4.45
N ILE A 690 -21.20 -7.04 5.19
CA ILE A 690 -21.28 -6.43 6.52
C ILE A 690 -21.98 -5.07 6.42
N ARG A 691 -21.57 -4.20 5.48
CA ARG A 691 -22.23 -2.90 5.27
C ARG A 691 -23.71 -3.06 4.92
N GLU A 692 -24.06 -3.97 4.03
CA GLU A 692 -25.45 -4.20 3.63
C GLU A 692 -26.32 -4.62 4.81
N TYR A 693 -25.85 -5.54 5.65
CA TYR A 693 -26.58 -5.92 6.86
C TYR A 693 -26.73 -4.75 7.83
N LEU A 694 -25.66 -3.98 8.04
CA LEU A 694 -25.69 -2.81 8.92
C LEU A 694 -26.64 -1.73 8.41
N LEU A 695 -26.69 -1.52 7.09
CA LEU A 695 -27.60 -0.59 6.44
C LEU A 695 -29.07 -0.99 6.65
N THR A 696 -29.40 -2.25 6.95
CA THR A 696 -30.81 -2.65 7.21
C THR A 696 -31.36 -2.18 8.56
N ILE A 697 -30.53 -1.72 9.51
CA ILE A 697 -30.98 -1.36 10.87
C ILE A 697 -32.14 -0.34 10.88
N PRO A 698 -32.09 0.80 10.14
CA PRO A 698 -33.18 1.76 10.11
C PRO A 698 -34.47 1.17 9.53
N GLN A 699 -34.35 0.33 8.51
CA GLN A 699 -35.50 -0.36 7.93
C GLN A 699 -36.13 -1.31 8.94
N LEU A 700 -35.34 -2.14 9.61
CA LEU A 700 -35.81 -3.07 10.63
C LEU A 700 -36.47 -2.33 11.81
N TYR A 701 -35.88 -1.22 12.24
CA TYR A 701 -36.46 -0.35 13.27
C TYR A 701 -37.83 0.21 12.84
N LEU A 702 -37.92 0.80 11.65
CA LEU A 702 -39.18 1.37 11.14
C LEU A 702 -40.25 0.29 10.93
N GLU A 703 -39.85 -0.90 10.48
CA GLU A 703 -40.77 -2.02 10.32
C GLU A 703 -41.35 -2.47 11.66
N ALA A 704 -40.55 -2.41 12.74
CA ALA A 704 -40.92 -2.84 14.09
C ALA A 704 -41.57 -1.74 14.96
N LEU A 705 -41.37 -0.45 14.65
CA LEU A 705 -41.95 0.66 15.41
C LEU A 705 -43.45 0.86 15.09
N PRO A 706 -44.35 0.90 16.09
CA PRO A 706 -45.75 1.23 15.88
C PRO A 706 -45.94 2.63 15.28
N ALA A 707 -46.90 2.80 14.35
CA ALA A 707 -47.12 4.07 13.65
C ALA A 707 -47.47 5.24 14.60
N ASP A 708 -48.21 4.98 15.67
CA ASP A 708 -48.52 5.99 16.69
C ASP A 708 -47.29 6.39 17.50
N GLU A 709 -46.38 5.47 17.78
CA GLU A 709 -45.10 5.75 18.45
C GLU A 709 -44.13 6.52 17.54
N ALA A 710 -44.12 6.23 16.24
CA ALA A 710 -43.36 7.00 15.24
C ALA A 710 -43.82 8.47 15.18
N VAL A 711 -45.15 8.70 15.21
CA VAL A 711 -45.73 10.03 15.24
C VAL A 711 -45.43 10.75 16.55
N LYS A 712 -45.59 10.09 17.72
CA LYS A 712 -45.25 10.67 19.03
C LYS A 712 -43.78 11.06 19.11
N TYR A 713 -42.89 10.20 18.61
CA TYR A 713 -41.46 10.47 18.59
C TYR A 713 -41.12 11.66 17.68
N SER A 714 -41.71 11.73 16.49
CA SER A 714 -41.54 12.87 15.58
C SER A 714 -42.08 14.17 16.16
N LEU A 715 -43.23 14.13 16.85
CA LEU A 715 -43.83 15.28 17.51
C LEU A 715 -43.01 15.75 18.72
N SER A 716 -42.42 14.84 19.50
CA SER A 716 -41.57 15.20 20.64
C SER A 716 -40.29 15.90 20.20
N LEU A 717 -39.72 15.50 19.05
CA LEU A 717 -38.60 16.20 18.42
C LEU A 717 -38.99 17.59 17.87
N ALA A 718 -40.24 17.75 17.43
CA ALA A 718 -40.77 19.03 16.94
C ALA A 718 -41.09 20.02 18.06
N THR A 719 -41.65 19.56 19.19
CA THR A 719 -41.99 20.41 20.34
C THR A 719 -40.76 20.96 21.07
N GLN A 720 -39.63 20.24 21.08
CA GLN A 720 -38.35 20.77 21.58
C GLN A 720 -37.82 21.98 20.80
N LYS A 721 -38.29 22.22 19.55
CA LYS A 721 -37.70 23.20 18.62
C LYS A 721 -38.59 24.40 18.29
N GLY A 722 -39.83 24.43 18.81
CA GLY A 722 -40.81 25.50 18.56
C GLY A 722 -41.71 25.25 17.33
N ILE A 723 -42.92 25.78 17.40
CA ILE A 723 -44.08 25.50 16.51
C ILE A 723 -43.80 25.80 15.02
N ASP A 724 -42.86 26.70 14.70
CA ASP A 724 -42.47 27.01 13.32
C ASP A 724 -41.70 25.88 12.60
N GLY A 725 -41.16 24.90 13.35
CA GLY A 725 -40.47 23.74 12.81
C GLY A 725 -41.39 22.71 12.12
N ALA A 726 -42.66 22.63 12.53
CA ALA A 726 -43.59 21.60 12.05
C ALA A 726 -43.96 21.72 10.56
N ILE A 727 -43.81 22.92 9.97
CA ILE A 727 -44.10 23.18 8.54
C ILE A 727 -42.87 22.91 7.66
N VAL A 728 -41.67 22.98 8.25
CA VAL A 728 -40.38 22.77 7.55
C VAL A 728 -39.96 21.30 7.57
N ILE A 729 -40.46 20.51 8.52
CA ILE A 729 -40.35 19.04 8.59
C ILE A 729 -41.37 18.40 7.61
N GLY A 730 -41.31 18.82 6.34
CA GLY A 730 -42.22 18.41 5.27
C GLY A 730 -41.83 17.10 4.57
N GLY A 731 -41.18 16.19 5.30
CA GLY A 731 -40.93 14.81 4.91
C GLY A 731 -41.57 13.92 5.96
N THR A 732 -42.51 13.08 5.54
CA THR A 732 -43.08 11.90 6.21
C THR A 732 -42.65 11.67 7.67
N ALA A 733 -43.58 11.52 8.63
CA ALA A 733 -43.22 11.24 10.04
C ALA A 733 -42.30 10.00 10.16
N ALA A 734 -42.44 9.04 9.23
CA ALA A 734 -41.52 7.92 9.06
C ALA A 734 -40.06 8.35 8.81
N GLY A 735 -39.83 9.37 7.98
CA GLY A 735 -38.51 9.93 7.70
C GLY A 735 -37.87 10.63 8.90
N THR A 736 -38.68 11.28 9.74
CA THR A 736 -38.20 11.92 10.98
C THR A 736 -37.86 10.89 12.05
N ALA A 737 -38.67 9.84 12.19
CA ALA A 737 -38.37 8.72 13.08
C ALA A 737 -37.08 7.99 12.66
N ALA A 738 -36.92 7.72 11.37
CA ALA A 738 -35.67 7.18 10.79
C ALA A 738 -34.47 8.09 11.08
N GLY A 739 -34.68 9.40 10.95
CA GLY A 739 -33.90 10.53 11.47
C GLY A 739 -33.22 10.28 12.81
N GLY A 740 -34.05 10.22 13.85
CA GLY A 740 -33.60 10.22 15.23
C GLY A 740 -32.88 8.94 15.66
N VAL A 741 -33.26 7.78 15.12
CA VAL A 741 -32.66 6.49 15.52
C VAL A 741 -31.52 6.00 14.64
N GLY A 742 -31.36 6.56 13.43
CA GLY A 742 -30.21 6.26 12.57
C GLY A 742 -28.88 6.68 13.21
N GLY A 743 -28.86 7.78 13.97
CA GLY A 743 -27.67 8.27 14.67
C GLY A 743 -27.13 7.28 15.72
N PRO A 744 -27.92 6.87 16.73
CA PRO A 744 -27.51 5.88 17.72
C PRO A 744 -27.07 4.53 17.13
N ALA A 745 -27.72 4.06 16.07
CA ALA A 745 -27.36 2.83 15.38
C ALA A 745 -25.97 2.90 14.73
N MET A 746 -25.66 4.02 14.07
CA MET A 746 -24.32 4.27 13.52
C MET A 746 -23.28 4.32 14.62
N ALA A 747 -23.64 4.93 15.74
CA ALA A 747 -22.66 5.18 16.76
C ALA A 747 -22.29 3.88 17.50
N VAL A 748 -23.21 2.94 17.70
CA VAL A 748 -22.88 1.59 18.16
C VAL A 748 -21.99 0.83 17.17
N LEU A 749 -22.22 1.01 15.87
CA LEU A 749 -21.41 0.38 14.80
C LEU A 749 -19.97 0.90 14.83
N LEU A 750 -19.81 2.22 14.96
CA LEU A 750 -18.52 2.88 15.08
C LEU A 750 -17.84 2.53 16.40
N THR A 751 -18.51 2.71 17.55
CA THR A 751 -17.97 2.35 18.86
C THR A 751 -17.61 0.85 18.95
N GLY A 752 -18.38 -0.03 18.31
CA GLY A 752 -18.10 -1.46 18.25
C GLY A 752 -16.93 -1.83 17.34
N ALA A 753 -16.73 -1.07 16.26
CA ALA A 753 -15.59 -1.19 15.36
C ALA A 753 -14.30 -0.61 15.96
N THR A 754 -14.43 0.41 16.81
CA THR A 754 -13.30 1.22 17.28
C THR A 754 -12.93 0.99 18.75
N THR A 755 -13.81 0.40 19.57
CA THR A 755 -13.57 0.19 21.01
C THR A 755 -14.03 -1.19 21.49
N ALA A 756 -13.45 -1.63 22.62
CA ALA A 756 -13.81 -2.89 23.29
C ALA A 756 -14.82 -2.73 24.44
N ARG A 757 -15.34 -1.52 24.72
CA ARG A 757 -16.19 -1.24 25.89
C ARG A 757 -17.58 -0.81 25.44
N SER A 758 -18.62 -1.53 25.89
CA SER A 758 -20.02 -1.16 25.60
C SER A 758 -20.85 -1.00 26.88
N SER A 759 -21.64 0.07 26.95
CA SER A 759 -22.65 0.33 27.98
C SER A 759 -23.97 -0.39 27.66
N GLY A 760 -24.04 -1.72 27.88
CA GLY A 760 -25.29 -2.50 27.86
C GLY A 760 -25.18 -3.90 27.23
N LYS A 761 -25.84 -4.90 27.83
CA LYS A 761 -25.73 -6.34 27.44
C LYS A 761 -26.15 -6.67 26.01
N VAL A 762 -27.06 -5.90 25.40
CA VAL A 762 -27.52 -6.13 24.01
C VAL A 762 -26.50 -5.57 23.02
N ILE A 763 -25.94 -4.40 23.32
CA ILE A 763 -24.90 -3.74 22.50
C ILE A 763 -23.61 -4.59 22.52
N GLU A 764 -23.21 -5.07 23.69
CA GLU A 764 -22.01 -5.90 23.87
C GLU A 764 -22.00 -7.14 22.97
N ARG A 765 -23.17 -7.79 22.79
CA ARG A 765 -23.29 -8.98 21.94
C ARG A 765 -23.11 -8.68 20.46
N LEU A 766 -23.75 -7.61 19.98
CA LEU A 766 -23.60 -7.17 18.60
C LEU A 766 -22.15 -6.77 18.29
N VAL A 767 -21.52 -6.00 19.19
CA VAL A 767 -20.11 -5.59 19.07
C VAL A 767 -19.18 -6.80 19.03
N LYS A 768 -19.40 -7.78 19.91
CA LYS A 768 -18.62 -9.01 19.94
C LYS A 768 -18.70 -9.77 18.60
N VAL A 769 -19.91 -9.99 18.09
CA VAL A 769 -20.11 -10.72 16.84
C VAL A 769 -19.50 -9.97 15.65
N LEU A 770 -19.61 -8.64 15.63
CA LEU A 770 -18.95 -7.81 14.62
C LEU A 770 -17.42 -7.98 14.67
N ASN A 771 -16.82 -7.95 15.86
CA ASN A 771 -15.39 -8.18 16.04
C ASN A 771 -14.95 -9.59 15.60
N ASP A 772 -15.75 -10.62 15.88
CA ASP A 772 -15.48 -12.00 15.44
C ASP A 772 -15.47 -12.11 13.90
N VAL A 773 -16.41 -11.45 13.22
CA VAL A 773 -16.46 -11.38 11.74
C VAL A 773 -15.24 -10.63 11.19
N VAL A 774 -14.86 -9.51 11.80
CA VAL A 774 -13.70 -8.71 11.38
C VAL A 774 -12.39 -9.47 11.58
N ALA A 775 -12.23 -10.17 12.69
CA ALA A 775 -11.07 -11.02 12.96
C ALA A 775 -10.96 -12.16 11.93
N GLY A 776 -12.08 -12.82 11.61
CA GLY A 776 -12.13 -13.81 10.53
C GLY A 776 -11.70 -13.22 9.19
N LYS A 777 -12.24 -12.04 8.84
CA LYS A 777 -11.84 -11.33 7.61
C LYS A 777 -10.35 -10.98 7.60
N LYS A 778 -9.80 -10.52 8.71
CA LYS A 778 -8.36 -10.24 8.86
C LYS A 778 -7.52 -11.49 8.58
N HIS A 779 -7.92 -12.65 9.10
CA HIS A 779 -7.22 -13.91 8.84
C HIS A 779 -7.29 -14.34 7.38
N SER A 780 -8.48 -14.28 6.76
CA SER A 780 -8.66 -14.63 5.34
C SER A 780 -7.86 -13.70 4.41
N LYS A 781 -7.85 -12.39 4.71
CA LYS A 781 -7.21 -11.36 3.86
C LYS A 781 -5.69 -11.30 3.94
N ASN A 782 -5.13 -11.52 5.13
CA ASN A 782 -3.70 -11.36 5.35
C ASN A 782 -2.92 -12.68 5.21
N ASN A 783 -3.55 -13.71 4.64
CA ASN A 783 -2.89 -14.96 4.29
C ASN A 783 -2.35 -14.90 2.86
N HIS A 784 -1.07 -14.57 2.74
CA HIS A 784 -0.38 -14.35 1.47
C HIS A 784 0.60 -15.49 1.19
N LYS A 785 0.35 -16.24 0.12
CA LYS A 785 1.30 -17.23 -0.40
C LYS A 785 2.22 -16.59 -1.43
N GLU A 786 3.53 -16.75 -1.23
CA GLU A 786 4.63 -16.41 -2.16
C GLU A 786 4.46 -15.15 -3.01
N LYS A 787 5.03 -14.01 -2.57
CA LYS A 787 5.24 -12.84 -3.43
C LYS A 787 6.62 -12.19 -3.23
N PRO A 788 7.29 -11.71 -4.31
CA PRO A 788 8.62 -11.08 -4.21
C PRO A 788 8.63 -9.53 -4.30
N LYS A 789 7.48 -8.84 -4.24
CA LYS A 789 7.40 -7.36 -4.39
C LYS A 789 6.25 -6.75 -3.59
N ASP A 790 6.49 -5.56 -3.01
CA ASP A 790 5.56 -4.66 -2.29
C ASP A 790 4.28 -5.36 -1.84
N ASP A 791 4.31 -5.90 -0.63
CA ASP A 791 3.22 -6.69 -0.09
C ASP A 791 2.10 -5.79 0.43
N GLU A 792 1.09 -5.61 -0.43
CA GLU A 792 -0.17 -4.97 -0.07
C GLU A 792 -1.28 -6.00 0.05
N THR A 793 -2.00 -5.99 1.17
CA THR A 793 -3.23 -6.74 1.34
C THR A 793 -4.36 -6.13 0.50
N GLU A 794 -4.92 -6.93 -0.40
CA GLU A 794 -6.02 -6.49 -1.25
C GLU A 794 -7.37 -6.43 -0.52
N LEU A 795 -7.90 -5.21 -0.39
CA LEU A 795 -9.24 -4.98 0.12
C LEU A 795 -10.32 -5.32 -0.91
N ASP A 796 -11.49 -5.72 -0.40
CA ASP A 796 -12.69 -5.88 -1.23
C ASP A 796 -13.13 -4.49 -1.71
N LYS A 797 -12.94 -4.22 -3.00
CA LYS A 797 -13.28 -2.92 -3.61
C LYS A 797 -14.60 -3.05 -4.37
N ILE A 798 -15.59 -2.25 -3.98
CA ILE A 798 -16.79 -2.05 -4.80
C ILE A 798 -16.51 -1.06 -5.93
N CYS A 799 -17.30 -1.13 -6.99
CA CYS A 799 -17.18 -0.15 -8.06
C CYS A 799 -17.52 1.26 -7.55
N PRO A 800 -16.62 2.25 -7.68
CA PRO A 800 -16.84 3.61 -7.16
C PRO A 800 -17.91 4.41 -7.94
N ILE A 801 -18.44 3.84 -9.04
CA ILE A 801 -19.48 4.46 -9.87
C ILE A 801 -20.85 3.86 -9.55
N CYS A 802 -20.97 2.54 -9.61
CA CYS A 802 -22.26 1.85 -9.46
C CYS A 802 -22.45 1.16 -8.12
N ARG A 803 -21.41 1.12 -7.27
CA ARG A 803 -21.43 0.53 -5.93
C ARG A 803 -21.71 -0.98 -5.88
N ASP A 804 -21.65 -1.65 -7.02
CA ASP A 804 -21.82 -3.11 -7.13
C ASP A 804 -20.46 -3.82 -6.99
N SER A 805 -20.36 -4.82 -6.09
CA SER A 805 -19.19 -5.70 -5.95
C SER A 805 -18.94 -6.55 -7.19
N LYS A 806 -19.99 -6.96 -7.90
CA LYS A 806 -19.89 -7.81 -9.09
C LYS A 806 -19.39 -7.05 -10.32
N CYS A 807 -19.48 -5.72 -10.30
CA CYS A 807 -18.93 -4.90 -11.35
C CYS A 807 -17.41 -5.05 -11.40
N LYS A 808 -16.79 -5.21 -12.58
CA LYS A 808 -15.33 -5.41 -12.70
C LYS A 808 -14.50 -4.14 -12.49
N ASN A 809 -15.15 -2.97 -12.42
CA ASN A 809 -14.44 -1.71 -12.26
C ASN A 809 -13.99 -1.54 -10.80
N ARG A 810 -12.69 -1.29 -10.62
CA ARG A 810 -12.04 -1.10 -9.31
C ARG A 810 -11.32 0.25 -9.20
N LYS A 811 -11.36 1.06 -10.27
CA LYS A 811 -10.59 2.31 -10.37
C LYS A 811 -11.36 3.47 -9.75
N ARG A 812 -10.83 4.04 -8.66
CA ARG A 812 -11.39 5.23 -7.99
C ARG A 812 -11.34 6.45 -8.92
N LEU A 813 -12.46 7.18 -8.99
CA LEU A 813 -12.56 8.43 -9.73
C LEU A 813 -11.99 9.57 -8.86
N LYS A 814 -11.28 10.52 -9.49
CA LYS A 814 -10.83 11.72 -8.79
C LYS A 814 -12.03 12.66 -8.58
N LYS A 815 -12.23 13.11 -7.34
CA LYS A 815 -13.26 14.10 -7.00
C LYS A 815 -13.00 15.40 -7.77
N GLY A 816 -13.99 15.86 -8.51
CA GLY A 816 -13.95 17.06 -9.33
C GLY A 816 -14.51 18.30 -8.64
N LYS A 817 -14.59 19.41 -9.39
CA LYS A 817 -15.18 20.69 -8.96
C LYS A 817 -16.55 20.91 -9.61
N GLY A 818 -17.51 20.04 -9.31
CA GLY A 818 -18.87 20.17 -9.81
C GLY A 818 -19.60 21.37 -9.19
N GLN A 819 -20.53 21.96 -9.93
CA GLN A 819 -21.33 23.11 -9.48
C GLN A 819 -22.82 22.87 -9.69
N ASN A 820 -23.58 23.07 -8.61
CA ASN A 820 -25.04 22.98 -8.59
C ASN A 820 -25.73 24.27 -8.12
N LYS A 821 -24.95 25.33 -7.87
CA LYS A 821 -25.41 26.66 -7.48
C LYS A 821 -25.24 27.63 -8.65
N LYS A 822 -25.95 28.76 -8.58
CA LYS A 822 -25.88 29.83 -9.59
C LYS A 822 -24.48 30.44 -9.63
N GLY A 823 -23.85 30.46 -10.80
CA GLY A 823 -22.58 31.17 -11.05
C GLY A 823 -22.06 30.94 -12.46
N GLY A 824 -21.34 31.90 -13.07
CA GLY A 824 -20.64 31.71 -14.35
C GLY A 824 -21.49 31.40 -15.60
N TYR A 825 -22.82 31.34 -15.51
CA TYR A 825 -23.70 30.96 -16.64
C TYR A 825 -23.74 32.02 -17.76
N LEU A 826 -23.63 33.30 -17.41
CA LEU A 826 -23.51 34.39 -18.39
C LEU A 826 -22.17 34.29 -19.12
N ASP A 827 -21.07 34.11 -18.39
CA ASP A 827 -19.73 33.92 -18.97
C ASP A 827 -19.69 32.72 -19.92
N ALA A 828 -20.35 31.61 -19.56
CA ALA A 828 -20.46 30.43 -20.40
C ALA A 828 -21.20 30.73 -21.72
N MET A 829 -22.31 31.48 -21.66
CA MET A 829 -23.05 31.89 -22.84
C MET A 829 -22.25 32.88 -23.71
N GLU A 830 -21.64 33.90 -23.09
CA GLU A 830 -20.76 34.86 -23.78
C GLU A 830 -19.59 34.16 -24.47
N LYS A 831 -18.94 33.20 -23.81
CA LYS A 831 -17.85 32.41 -24.40
C LYS A 831 -18.33 31.60 -25.61
N ALA A 832 -19.53 31.05 -25.57
CA ALA A 832 -20.11 30.28 -26.67
C ALA A 832 -20.59 31.13 -27.86
N TYR A 833 -20.84 32.42 -27.64
CA TYR A 833 -21.08 33.40 -28.71
C TYR A 833 -19.75 33.94 -29.26
N ARG A 834 -18.79 34.24 -28.39
CA ARG A 834 -17.45 34.71 -28.75
C ARG A 834 -16.73 33.71 -29.65
N SER A 835 -16.87 32.41 -29.39
CA SER A 835 -16.30 31.35 -30.25
C SER A 835 -16.90 31.31 -31.67
N LYS A 836 -18.05 31.96 -31.89
CA LYS A 836 -18.70 32.13 -33.20
C LYS A 836 -18.49 33.54 -33.77
N GLY A 837 -17.61 34.36 -33.18
CA GLY A 837 -17.37 35.74 -33.59
C GLY A 837 -18.51 36.71 -33.29
N LYS A 838 -19.38 36.40 -32.32
CA LYS A 838 -20.52 37.23 -31.90
C LYS A 838 -20.40 37.62 -30.41
N SER A 839 -21.01 38.73 -29.97
CA SER A 839 -21.23 39.00 -28.54
C SER A 839 -22.60 38.45 -28.11
N TYR A 840 -22.76 38.15 -26.83
CA TYR A 840 -24.08 37.90 -26.23
C TYR A 840 -24.36 39.05 -25.25
N PRO A 841 -25.57 39.61 -25.23
CA PRO A 841 -26.74 39.22 -26.02
C PRO A 841 -26.83 39.84 -27.42
N GLU A 842 -26.02 40.85 -27.79
CA GLU A 842 -26.25 41.67 -29.00
C GLU A 842 -26.14 40.91 -30.32
N GLY A 843 -25.34 39.85 -30.36
CA GLY A 843 -25.19 38.99 -31.53
C GLY A 843 -26.27 37.90 -31.66
N HIS A 844 -27.20 37.79 -30.70
CA HIS A 844 -28.32 36.86 -30.75
C HIS A 844 -29.39 37.37 -31.73
N ASP A 845 -29.94 36.49 -32.57
CA ASP A 845 -30.84 36.88 -33.68
C ASP A 845 -32.18 37.49 -33.20
N TRP A 846 -32.54 37.28 -31.93
CA TRP A 846 -33.72 37.86 -31.26
C TRP A 846 -33.43 39.09 -30.39
N TYR A 847 -32.20 39.61 -30.39
CA TYR A 847 -31.87 40.75 -29.56
C TYR A 847 -32.50 42.03 -30.11
N VAL A 848 -33.30 42.71 -29.28
CA VAL A 848 -34.00 43.96 -29.65
C VAL A 848 -33.70 45.10 -28.67
N GLY A 849 -32.66 44.94 -27.84
CA GLY A 849 -32.25 45.92 -26.83
C GLY A 849 -32.02 45.32 -25.45
N THR A 850 -31.55 46.15 -24.53
CA THR A 850 -31.21 45.74 -23.15
C THR A 850 -32.40 45.09 -22.44
N GLY A 851 -32.18 43.92 -21.83
CA GLY A 851 -33.22 43.17 -21.12
C GLY A 851 -34.21 42.41 -22.02
N SER A 852 -34.03 42.46 -23.34
CA SER A 852 -34.88 41.72 -24.28
C SER A 852 -34.72 40.20 -24.18
N LEU A 853 -33.53 39.71 -23.80
CA LEU A 853 -33.21 38.29 -23.67
C LEU A 853 -32.61 37.98 -22.30
N GLU A 854 -32.98 36.83 -21.75
CA GLU A 854 -32.44 36.29 -20.50
C GLU A 854 -32.02 34.83 -20.69
N VAL A 855 -30.96 34.43 -19.98
CA VAL A 855 -30.47 33.05 -19.99
C VAL A 855 -31.25 32.23 -18.96
N HIS A 856 -31.84 31.11 -19.40
CA HIS A 856 -32.59 30.19 -18.56
C HIS A 856 -31.86 28.86 -18.37
N HIS A 857 -31.84 28.34 -17.13
CA HIS A 857 -31.44 26.97 -16.83
C HIS A 857 -32.60 26.01 -17.07
N VAL A 858 -32.47 25.12 -18.05
CA VAL A 858 -33.52 24.16 -18.45
C VAL A 858 -33.73 23.05 -17.43
N ILE A 859 -32.67 22.59 -16.78
CA ILE A 859 -32.75 21.95 -15.47
C ILE A 859 -32.54 23.08 -14.48
N PRO A 860 -33.60 23.56 -13.80
CA PRO A 860 -33.52 24.72 -12.94
C PRO A 860 -32.70 24.37 -11.68
N LEU A 861 -32.01 25.36 -11.11
CA LEU A 861 -31.10 25.14 -9.98
C LEU A 861 -31.80 24.54 -8.76
N GLU A 862 -33.07 24.91 -8.54
CA GLU A 862 -33.94 24.39 -7.49
C GLU A 862 -34.18 22.88 -7.60
N ALA A 863 -34.01 22.30 -8.80
CA ALA A 863 -34.11 20.85 -8.99
C ALA A 863 -32.89 20.09 -8.47
N VAL A 864 -31.74 20.76 -8.35
CA VAL A 864 -30.44 20.13 -8.09
C VAL A 864 -29.62 20.82 -6.99
N SER A 865 -30.22 21.70 -6.19
CA SER A 865 -29.50 22.52 -5.20
C SER A 865 -29.06 21.76 -3.93
N ASP A 866 -29.55 20.54 -3.71
CA ASP A 866 -29.22 19.75 -2.53
C ASP A 866 -27.80 19.14 -2.56
N LYS A 867 -27.32 18.68 -1.40
CA LYS A 867 -25.98 18.09 -1.24
C LYS A 867 -25.82 16.81 -2.08
N THR A 868 -26.90 16.05 -2.31
CA THR A 868 -26.87 14.82 -3.10
C THR A 868 -26.41 15.09 -4.53
N PHE A 869 -26.98 16.11 -5.18
CA PHE A 869 -26.55 16.49 -6.52
C PHE A 869 -25.20 17.20 -6.53
N LYS A 870 -24.82 17.93 -5.47
CA LYS A 870 -23.48 18.49 -5.36
C LYS A 870 -22.41 17.39 -5.42
N LYS A 871 -22.57 16.34 -4.62
CA LYS A 871 -21.66 15.18 -4.62
C LYS A 871 -21.66 14.46 -5.98
N LEU A 872 -22.85 14.24 -6.55
CA LEU A 872 -22.96 13.61 -7.87
C LEU A 872 -22.20 14.43 -8.93
N PHE A 873 -22.35 15.75 -8.92
CA PHE A 873 -21.68 16.63 -9.87
C PHE A 873 -20.17 16.71 -9.62
N ASP A 874 -19.72 16.66 -8.36
CA ASP A 874 -18.29 16.57 -8.04
C ASP A 874 -17.67 15.29 -8.60
N ASN A 875 -18.32 14.14 -8.41
CA ASN A 875 -17.82 12.85 -8.91
C ASN A 875 -17.59 12.83 -10.42
N PHE A 876 -18.33 13.65 -11.17
CA PHE A 876 -18.25 13.74 -12.62
C PHE A 876 -17.77 15.10 -13.14
N SER A 877 -17.26 15.97 -12.26
CA SER A 877 -16.82 17.35 -12.58
C SER A 877 -17.83 18.17 -13.40
N TYR A 878 -19.13 18.00 -13.12
CA TYR A 878 -20.20 18.57 -13.92
C TYR A 878 -20.64 19.94 -13.37
N ASP A 879 -20.79 20.93 -14.25
CA ASP A 879 -21.23 22.27 -13.91
C ASP A 879 -22.57 22.58 -14.60
N ILE A 880 -23.63 22.69 -13.78
CA ILE A 880 -25.00 22.96 -14.24
C ILE A 880 -25.17 24.29 -14.98
N ASN A 881 -24.20 25.20 -14.82
CA ASN A 881 -24.21 26.54 -15.41
C ASN A 881 -23.60 26.58 -16.82
N GLN A 882 -23.20 25.45 -17.39
CA GLN A 882 -22.60 25.41 -18.72
C GLN A 882 -23.65 25.30 -19.83
N ILE A 883 -23.24 25.60 -21.07
CA ILE A 883 -24.11 25.73 -22.25
C ILE A 883 -24.95 24.49 -22.59
N HIS A 884 -24.62 23.31 -22.05
CA HIS A 884 -25.43 22.10 -22.23
C HIS A 884 -26.74 22.12 -21.41
N ASN A 885 -26.97 23.12 -20.55
CA ASN A 885 -28.20 23.27 -19.77
C ASN A 885 -28.82 24.69 -19.88
N LEU A 886 -28.25 25.57 -20.68
CA LEU A 886 -28.71 26.95 -20.83
C LEU A 886 -29.46 27.16 -22.14
N VAL A 887 -30.44 28.06 -22.15
CA VAL A 887 -31.11 28.54 -23.38
C VAL A 887 -31.43 30.02 -23.25
N ALA A 888 -31.33 30.79 -24.34
CA ALA A 888 -31.80 32.17 -24.36
C ALA A 888 -33.33 32.21 -24.56
N LEU A 889 -34.04 32.94 -23.70
CA LEU A 889 -35.47 33.16 -23.80
C LEU A 889 -35.79 34.65 -23.69
N PRO A 890 -36.91 35.11 -24.27
CA PRO A 890 -37.33 36.51 -24.13
C PRO A 890 -37.50 36.93 -22.66
N GLY A 891 -36.93 38.08 -22.31
CA GLY A 891 -37.12 38.74 -21.01
C GLY A 891 -38.40 39.59 -20.96
N ILE A 892 -38.79 40.18 -22.09
CA ILE A 892 -39.98 41.05 -22.22
C ILE A 892 -41.17 40.32 -22.86
N MET A 893 -42.39 40.76 -22.53
CA MET A 893 -43.63 40.06 -22.92
C MET A 893 -43.95 40.19 -24.40
N GLU A 894 -43.67 41.36 -24.97
CA GLU A 894 -43.90 41.71 -26.37
C GLU A 894 -43.03 40.83 -27.27
N LEU A 895 -41.74 40.69 -26.96
CA LEU A 895 -40.83 39.84 -27.72
C LEU A 895 -41.25 38.36 -27.66
N ALA A 896 -41.63 37.87 -26.48
CA ALA A 896 -42.19 36.53 -26.33
C ALA A 896 -43.46 36.32 -27.17
N CYS A 897 -44.29 37.37 -27.25
CA CYS A 897 -45.55 37.36 -28.00
C CYS A 897 -45.34 37.36 -29.52
N GLU A 898 -44.39 38.15 -30.03
CA GLU A 898 -44.01 38.18 -31.45
C GLU A 898 -43.37 36.88 -31.90
N LEU A 899 -42.39 36.40 -31.15
CA LEU A 899 -41.70 35.14 -31.46
C LEU A 899 -42.60 33.92 -31.26
N GLY A 900 -43.60 34.00 -30.40
CA GLY A 900 -44.47 32.88 -30.05
C GLY A 900 -43.78 31.82 -29.18
N VAL A 901 -42.86 32.23 -28.30
CA VAL A 901 -42.10 31.38 -27.39
C VAL A 901 -42.33 31.79 -25.93
N GLN A 902 -42.01 30.93 -24.96
CA GLN A 902 -42.16 31.26 -23.55
C GLN A 902 -41.20 32.37 -23.10
N ARG A 903 -41.69 33.27 -22.25
CA ARG A 903 -40.88 34.29 -21.57
C ARG A 903 -40.14 33.70 -20.37
N HIS A 904 -38.89 34.12 -20.14
CA HIS A 904 -38.11 33.69 -18.99
C HIS A 904 -38.65 34.23 -17.66
N GLN A 905 -38.80 35.54 -17.57
CA GLN A 905 -39.09 36.22 -16.31
C GLN A 905 -40.40 35.71 -15.68
N GLY A 906 -40.30 35.10 -14.50
CA GLY A 906 -41.43 34.56 -13.76
C GLY A 906 -40.99 33.69 -12.59
N ASN A 907 -41.93 33.28 -11.75
CA ASN A 907 -41.64 32.39 -10.63
C ASN A 907 -41.72 30.92 -11.10
N HIS A 908 -40.58 30.20 -11.05
CA HIS A 908 -40.47 28.79 -11.43
C HIS A 908 -41.42 27.87 -10.66
N ALA A 909 -41.75 28.18 -9.41
CA ALA A 909 -42.69 27.40 -8.61
C ALA A 909 -44.13 27.41 -9.17
N GLN A 910 -44.41 28.33 -10.11
CA GLN A 910 -45.70 28.44 -10.79
C GLN A 910 -45.68 27.80 -12.19
N GLY A 911 -44.51 27.36 -12.66
CA GLY A 911 -44.37 26.56 -13.88
C GLY A 911 -44.83 25.12 -13.66
N MET A 912 -45.31 24.47 -14.72
CA MET A 912 -45.93 23.15 -14.67
C MET A 912 -45.46 22.21 -15.79
N ALA A 913 -45.21 20.94 -15.45
CA ALA A 913 -44.95 19.80 -16.31
C ALA A 913 -46.24 19.06 -16.64
N LEU A 914 -47.00 19.57 -17.60
CA LEU A 914 -48.40 19.20 -17.81
C LEU A 914 -48.55 17.80 -18.42
N ASN A 915 -47.63 17.39 -19.29
CA ASN A 915 -47.67 16.08 -19.96
C ASN A 915 -47.30 14.90 -19.03
N GLU A 916 -46.74 15.14 -17.84
CA GLU A 916 -46.49 14.09 -16.83
C GLU A 916 -47.82 13.57 -16.24
N ASN A 917 -48.93 14.31 -16.43
CA ASN A 917 -50.27 13.85 -16.07
C ASN A 917 -51.32 14.26 -17.11
N LYS A 918 -51.74 13.30 -17.95
CA LYS A 918 -52.73 13.49 -19.02
C LYS A 918 -54.05 14.08 -18.54
N ARG A 919 -54.50 13.75 -17.31
CA ARG A 919 -55.74 14.29 -16.73
C ARG A 919 -55.59 15.76 -16.38
N ALA A 920 -54.46 16.15 -15.79
CA ALA A 920 -54.17 17.55 -15.49
C ALA A 920 -54.08 18.40 -16.77
N LEU A 921 -53.42 17.87 -17.81
CA LEU A 921 -53.35 18.52 -19.12
C LEU A 921 -54.75 18.72 -19.74
N SER A 922 -55.60 17.70 -19.73
CA SER A 922 -56.97 17.79 -20.27
C SER A 922 -57.84 18.82 -19.54
N ILE A 923 -57.74 18.90 -18.21
CA ILE A 923 -58.46 19.89 -17.39
C ILE A 923 -57.99 21.31 -17.73
N LEU A 924 -56.68 21.50 -17.91
CA LEU A 924 -56.14 22.78 -18.33
C LEU A 924 -56.61 23.18 -19.72
N GLU A 925 -56.57 22.27 -20.69
CA GLU A 925 -57.03 22.53 -22.06
C GLU A 925 -58.52 22.90 -22.09
N SER A 926 -59.36 22.23 -21.29
CA SER A 926 -60.77 22.58 -21.16
C SER A 926 -60.98 23.97 -20.54
N HIS A 927 -60.21 24.32 -19.50
CA HIS A 927 -60.26 25.67 -18.91
C HIS A 927 -59.81 26.74 -19.91
N GLU A 928 -58.74 26.47 -20.66
CA GLU A 928 -58.23 27.37 -21.70
C GLU A 928 -59.22 27.52 -22.88
N ASN A 929 -60.07 26.54 -23.16
CA ASN A 929 -61.06 26.63 -24.24
C ASN A 929 -62.39 27.25 -23.79
N ASN A 930 -62.84 26.98 -22.56
CA ASN A 930 -64.22 27.26 -22.12
C ASN A 930 -64.35 28.29 -20.99
N ALA A 931 -63.26 28.61 -20.27
CA ALA A 931 -63.32 29.38 -19.04
C ALA A 931 -62.13 30.33 -18.85
N ARG A 932 -61.63 30.96 -19.93
CA ARG A 932 -60.48 31.90 -19.85
C ARG A 932 -60.69 33.07 -18.87
N HIS A 933 -61.94 33.39 -18.53
CA HIS A 933 -62.32 34.42 -17.56
C HIS A 933 -62.38 33.93 -16.10
N GLU A 934 -62.10 32.65 -15.82
CA GLU A 934 -61.96 32.20 -14.44
C GLU A 934 -60.62 32.66 -13.84
N ASN A 935 -60.66 33.19 -12.61
CA ASN A 935 -59.46 33.60 -11.88
C ASN A 935 -58.52 32.39 -11.69
N ILE A 936 -57.24 32.54 -12.05
CA ILE A 936 -56.27 31.45 -11.98
C ILE A 936 -56.09 30.86 -10.57
N LYS A 937 -56.29 31.63 -9.49
CA LYS A 937 -56.24 31.09 -8.13
C LYS A 937 -57.35 30.07 -7.90
N SER A 938 -58.52 30.30 -8.51
CA SER A 938 -59.65 29.35 -8.52
C SER A 938 -59.33 28.14 -9.38
N PHE A 939 -58.85 28.34 -10.60
CA PHE A 939 -58.44 27.23 -11.48
C PHE A 939 -57.37 26.35 -10.85
N ASN A 940 -56.27 26.92 -10.35
CA ASN A 940 -55.19 26.18 -9.68
C ASN A 940 -55.72 25.44 -8.45
N ARG A 941 -56.60 26.07 -7.64
CA ARG A 941 -57.24 25.39 -6.51
C ARG A 941 -58.07 24.19 -6.98
N LYS A 942 -58.85 24.31 -8.06
CA LYS A 942 -59.60 23.19 -8.63
C LYS A 942 -58.69 22.09 -9.18
N LEU A 943 -57.61 22.47 -9.87
CA LEU A 943 -56.65 21.54 -10.46
C LEU A 943 -55.94 20.71 -9.39
N PHE A 944 -55.47 21.34 -8.30
CA PHE A 944 -54.67 20.67 -7.27
C PHE A 944 -55.47 20.16 -6.07
N LYS A 945 -56.49 20.89 -5.57
CA LYS A 945 -57.23 20.55 -4.33
C LYS A 945 -58.40 19.58 -4.57
N ASN A 946 -59.15 19.72 -5.66
CA ASN A 946 -60.38 18.93 -5.89
C ASN A 946 -60.13 17.62 -6.66
N ASN A 947 -59.00 17.46 -7.34
CA ASN A 947 -58.72 16.28 -8.18
C ASN A 947 -57.83 15.21 -7.53
N LYS A 948 -57.50 15.33 -6.23
CA LYS A 948 -56.61 14.40 -5.51
C LYS A 948 -55.34 14.03 -6.30
N ILE A 949 -54.69 15.01 -6.93
CA ILE A 949 -53.40 14.80 -7.63
C ILE A 949 -52.29 14.81 -6.56
N GLN A 950 -52.30 13.83 -5.65
CA GLN A 950 -51.25 13.60 -4.65
C GLN A 950 -50.22 12.61 -5.22
N GLY A 951 -48.94 12.86 -4.97
CA GLY A 951 -47.81 11.99 -5.38
C GLY A 951 -47.02 12.45 -6.61
N ASN A 952 -47.65 13.12 -7.57
CA ASN A 952 -46.96 13.70 -8.74
C ASN A 952 -47.00 15.23 -8.67
N ASP A 953 -46.02 15.84 -8.00
CA ASP A 953 -45.90 17.29 -8.02
C ASP A 953 -45.50 17.77 -9.43
N LEU A 954 -46.50 18.21 -10.19
CA LEU A 954 -46.36 18.68 -11.56
C LEU A 954 -45.60 20.00 -11.68
N ARG A 955 -45.10 20.58 -10.59
CA ARG A 955 -44.30 21.83 -10.67
C ARG A 955 -43.01 21.58 -11.44
N TYR A 956 -42.66 22.51 -12.32
CA TYR A 956 -41.52 22.42 -13.22
C TYR A 956 -40.21 22.00 -12.53
N PRO A 957 -39.77 22.62 -11.42
CA PRO A 957 -38.55 22.21 -10.72
C PRO A 957 -38.58 20.77 -10.19
N LYS A 958 -39.72 20.31 -9.68
CA LYS A 958 -39.84 18.96 -9.11
C LYS A 958 -39.87 17.89 -10.20
N ALA A 959 -40.56 18.16 -11.31
CA ALA A 959 -40.54 17.28 -12.48
C ALA A 959 -39.14 17.18 -13.09
N ALA A 960 -38.40 18.29 -13.18
CA ALA A 960 -37.01 18.28 -13.61
C ALA A 960 -36.11 17.45 -12.67
N LYS A 961 -36.25 17.61 -11.35
CA LYS A 961 -35.54 16.80 -10.35
C LYS A 961 -35.77 15.30 -10.55
N SER A 962 -37.03 14.90 -10.78
CA SER A 962 -37.38 13.51 -11.05
C SER A 962 -36.68 12.94 -12.29
N GLN A 963 -36.50 13.74 -13.36
CA GLN A 963 -35.75 13.30 -14.53
C GLN A 963 -34.26 13.07 -14.18
N VAL A 964 -33.61 13.97 -13.44
CA VAL A 964 -32.19 13.79 -13.05
C VAL A 964 -32.00 12.61 -12.09
N LEU A 965 -32.95 12.36 -11.19
CA LEU A 965 -32.91 11.17 -10.32
C LEU A 965 -33.02 9.84 -11.09
N LYS A 966 -33.65 9.83 -12.27
CA LYS A 966 -33.63 8.64 -13.15
C LYS A 966 -32.22 8.36 -13.66
N LEU A 967 -31.47 9.40 -14.05
CA LEU A 967 -30.07 9.26 -14.46
C LEU A 967 -29.21 8.72 -13.32
N LYS A 968 -29.33 9.27 -12.09
CA LYS A 968 -28.61 8.75 -10.91
C LYS A 968 -28.83 7.23 -10.74
N ARG A 969 -30.08 6.77 -10.81
CA ARG A 969 -30.42 5.33 -10.72
C ARG A 969 -29.83 4.49 -11.86
N GLN A 970 -29.68 5.05 -13.06
CA GLN A 970 -29.02 4.32 -14.15
C GLN A 970 -27.51 4.21 -13.92
N ILE A 971 -26.88 5.24 -13.35
CA ILE A 971 -25.45 5.22 -12.98
C ILE A 971 -25.21 4.14 -11.92
N GLU A 972 -26.07 4.05 -10.91
CA GLU A 972 -26.07 3.00 -9.88
C GLU A 972 -26.25 1.60 -10.47
N ARG A 973 -26.93 1.47 -11.62
CA ARG A 973 -27.04 0.21 -12.37
C ARG A 973 -25.89 -0.03 -13.34
N GLY A 974 -24.84 0.78 -13.29
CA GLY A 974 -23.63 0.58 -14.08
C GLY A 974 -23.55 1.33 -15.40
N LEU A 975 -24.46 2.27 -15.70
CA LEU A 975 -24.50 3.00 -16.98
C LEU A 975 -23.15 3.59 -17.39
N LEU A 976 -22.35 4.05 -16.42
CA LEU A 976 -21.07 4.73 -16.66
C LEU A 976 -19.84 3.86 -16.39
N CYS A 977 -20.01 2.64 -15.87
CA CYS A 977 -18.88 1.80 -15.44
C CYS A 977 -17.95 1.38 -16.57
N ALA A 978 -18.48 1.23 -17.80
CA ALA A 978 -17.69 0.89 -18.97
C ALA A 978 -16.67 1.97 -19.38
N TYR A 979 -16.79 3.18 -18.83
CA TYR A 979 -15.95 4.34 -19.16
C TYR A 979 -15.00 4.74 -18.01
N ALA A 980 -14.94 3.91 -16.96
CA ALA A 980 -14.17 4.21 -15.75
C ALA A 980 -12.65 4.10 -15.93
N ASP A 981 -12.20 3.62 -17.08
CA ASP A 981 -10.78 3.58 -17.45
C ASP A 981 -10.18 5.00 -17.53
N SER A 982 -11.00 6.00 -17.84
CA SER A 982 -10.61 7.41 -17.94
C SER A 982 -11.61 8.36 -17.28
N GLN A 983 -11.10 9.22 -16.39
CA GLN A 983 -11.89 10.29 -15.76
C GLN A 983 -12.53 11.21 -16.81
N GLU A 984 -11.80 11.53 -17.88
CA GLU A 984 -12.30 12.39 -18.95
C GLU A 984 -13.47 11.74 -19.69
N LYS A 985 -13.37 10.44 -20.00
CA LYS A 985 -14.45 9.69 -20.65
C LYS A 985 -15.70 9.64 -19.78
N VAL A 986 -15.57 9.28 -18.50
CA VAL A 986 -16.72 9.17 -17.62
C VAL A 986 -17.41 10.53 -17.40
N ASN A 987 -16.64 11.62 -17.25
CA ASN A 987 -17.17 12.98 -17.11
C ASN A 987 -17.93 13.41 -18.37
N MET A 988 -17.33 13.22 -19.55
CA MET A 988 -17.95 13.52 -20.84
C MET A 988 -19.26 12.73 -21.04
N MET A 989 -19.27 11.46 -20.64
CA MET A 989 -20.44 10.60 -20.73
C MET A 989 -21.55 11.04 -19.77
N PHE A 990 -21.22 11.42 -18.54
CA PHE A 990 -22.16 12.01 -17.61
C PHE A 990 -22.76 13.32 -18.14
N GLU A 991 -21.94 14.25 -18.63
CA GLU A 991 -22.41 15.49 -19.27
C GLU A 991 -23.33 15.19 -20.46
N ARG A 992 -22.99 14.19 -21.27
CA ARG A 992 -23.81 13.78 -22.41
C ARG A 992 -25.20 13.31 -21.98
N GLU A 993 -25.30 12.52 -20.92
CA GLU A 993 -26.61 12.08 -20.40
C GLU A 993 -27.39 13.24 -19.76
N MET A 994 -26.73 14.14 -19.01
CA MET A 994 -27.35 15.36 -18.50
C MET A 994 -27.89 16.24 -19.64
N LYS A 995 -27.10 16.46 -20.68
CA LYS A 995 -27.51 17.20 -21.88
C LYS A 995 -28.72 16.57 -22.58
N LYS A 996 -28.84 15.24 -22.61
CA LYS A 996 -30.04 14.57 -23.14
C LYS A 996 -31.28 14.93 -22.30
N HIS A 997 -31.15 14.99 -20.98
CA HIS A 997 -32.24 15.37 -20.08
C HIS A 997 -32.61 16.85 -20.28
N SER A 998 -31.63 17.75 -20.35
CA SER A 998 -31.86 19.17 -20.69
C SER A 998 -32.54 19.32 -22.05
N LYS A 999 -32.10 18.60 -23.10
CA LYS A 999 -32.76 18.63 -24.42
C LYS A 999 -34.22 18.18 -24.36
N LYS A 1000 -34.49 17.11 -23.62
CA LYS A 1000 -35.84 16.56 -23.45
C LYS A 1000 -36.76 17.58 -22.77
N ILE A 1001 -36.30 18.19 -21.69
CA ILE A 1001 -37.04 19.23 -20.97
C ILE A 1001 -37.23 20.48 -21.85
N LEU A 1002 -36.19 20.89 -22.60
CA LEU A 1002 -36.28 22.01 -23.53
C LEU A 1002 -37.33 21.76 -24.61
N GLY A 1003 -37.43 20.53 -25.14
CA GLY A 1003 -38.49 20.14 -26.05
C GLY A 1003 -39.88 20.30 -25.43
N PHE A 1004 -40.05 19.89 -24.18
CA PHE A 1004 -41.33 20.09 -23.48
C PHE A 1004 -41.67 21.57 -23.27
N ILE A 1005 -40.68 22.41 -22.97
CA ILE A 1005 -40.84 23.88 -22.86
C ILE A 1005 -41.22 24.46 -24.22
N GLN A 1006 -40.52 24.08 -25.29
CA GLN A 1006 -40.81 24.55 -26.64
C GLN A 1006 -42.25 24.20 -27.05
N ASP A 1007 -42.71 23.00 -26.74
CA ASP A 1007 -44.04 22.51 -27.10
C ASP A 1007 -45.14 23.00 -26.15
N PHE A 1008 -44.80 23.87 -25.17
CA PHE A 1008 -45.71 24.39 -24.14
C PHE A 1008 -46.41 23.30 -23.31
N THR A 1009 -45.86 22.07 -23.32
CA THR A 1009 -46.29 20.97 -22.45
C THR A 1009 -45.65 21.09 -21.08
N TRP A 1010 -44.48 21.73 -21.00
CA TRP A 1010 -43.92 22.25 -19.77
C TRP A 1010 -43.94 23.76 -19.82
N THR A 1011 -44.25 24.40 -18.70
CA THR A 1011 -44.23 25.86 -18.56
C THR A 1011 -43.23 26.24 -17.50
N ILE A 1012 -42.40 27.25 -17.77
CA ILE A 1012 -41.36 27.70 -16.81
C ILE A 1012 -41.90 28.74 -15.83
N ALA A 1013 -43.02 29.38 -16.17
CA ALA A 1013 -43.68 30.39 -15.37
C ALA A 1013 -45.20 30.33 -15.55
N TYR A 1014 -45.88 31.07 -14.68
CA TYR A 1014 -47.33 31.21 -14.61
C TYR A 1014 -48.05 31.42 -15.95
N ASP A 1015 -47.54 32.32 -16.80
CA ASP A 1015 -48.17 32.70 -18.07
C ASP A 1015 -47.47 32.09 -19.29
N GLY A 1016 -46.56 31.13 -19.08
CA GLY A 1016 -45.73 30.55 -20.14
C GLY A 1016 -46.56 30.01 -21.31
N ARG A 1017 -47.69 29.35 -21.01
CA ARG A 1017 -48.60 28.79 -22.03
C ARG A 1017 -49.36 29.82 -22.87
N ASP A 1018 -49.36 31.10 -22.49
CA ASP A 1018 -50.13 32.13 -23.18
C ASP A 1018 -49.48 32.55 -24.51
N TYR A 1019 -48.16 32.43 -24.60
CA TYR A 1019 -47.38 32.86 -25.76
C TYR A 1019 -47.46 31.88 -26.93
N ARG A 1020 -47.95 30.65 -26.71
CA ARG A 1020 -48.19 29.66 -27.77
C ARG A 1020 -49.13 30.20 -28.86
N GLN A 1021 -49.10 29.56 -30.02
CA GLN A 1021 -50.03 29.86 -31.10
C GLN A 1021 -51.49 29.66 -30.65
N GLY A 1022 -52.34 30.66 -30.86
CA GLY A 1022 -53.75 30.66 -30.42
C GLY A 1022 -53.96 30.96 -28.92
N GLY A 1023 -52.91 31.27 -28.17
CA GLY A 1023 -53.01 31.75 -26.79
C GLY A 1023 -53.31 33.26 -26.69
N PRO A 1024 -53.48 33.83 -25.49
CA PRO A 1024 -53.68 35.27 -25.28
C PRO A 1024 -52.45 36.15 -25.57
N GLY A 1025 -51.25 35.57 -25.63
CA GLY A 1025 -50.00 36.31 -25.84
C GLY A 1025 -49.66 37.19 -24.64
N CYS A 1026 -49.20 38.43 -24.89
CA CYS A 1026 -48.95 39.43 -23.85
C CYS A 1026 -50.22 40.07 -23.28
N SER A 1027 -51.39 39.87 -23.89
CA SER A 1027 -52.68 40.50 -23.49
C SER A 1027 -52.68 42.04 -23.53
N ASN A 1028 -52.01 42.63 -24.53
CA ASN A 1028 -51.88 44.08 -24.75
C ASN A 1028 -51.29 44.84 -23.54
N VAL A 1029 -50.50 44.16 -22.71
CA VAL A 1029 -49.81 44.76 -21.56
C VAL A 1029 -48.34 44.38 -21.58
N SER A 1030 -47.51 45.25 -21.01
CA SER A 1030 -46.05 45.12 -21.03
C SER A 1030 -45.47 44.45 -19.77
N THR A 1031 -46.28 44.29 -18.72
CA THR A 1031 -45.82 43.71 -17.45
C THR A 1031 -46.74 42.60 -16.93
N ILE A 1032 -46.12 41.61 -16.27
CA ILE A 1032 -46.86 40.52 -15.63
C ILE A 1032 -47.80 41.01 -14.52
N LYS A 1033 -47.46 42.14 -13.88
CA LYS A 1033 -48.28 42.77 -12.85
C LYS A 1033 -49.61 43.25 -13.45
N GLN A 1034 -49.57 43.93 -14.60
CA GLN A 1034 -50.77 44.35 -15.33
C GLN A 1034 -51.56 43.15 -15.84
N LYS A 1035 -50.87 42.12 -16.37
CA LYS A 1035 -51.52 40.89 -16.85
C LYS A 1035 -52.31 40.14 -15.77
N ARG A 1036 -51.87 40.27 -14.51
CA ARG A 1036 -52.53 39.68 -13.33
C ARG A 1036 -53.70 40.50 -12.78
N GLN A 1037 -53.93 41.72 -13.27
CA GLN A 1037 -55.03 42.56 -12.79
C GLN A 1037 -56.36 42.10 -13.41
N GLY A 1038 -57.35 41.84 -12.55
CA GLY A 1038 -58.69 41.45 -12.98
C GLY A 1038 -58.70 40.22 -13.89
N LEU A 1039 -59.31 40.37 -15.07
CA LEU A 1039 -59.42 39.34 -16.11
C LEU A 1039 -58.50 39.61 -17.30
N GLN A 1040 -57.48 40.46 -17.16
CA GLN A 1040 -56.64 40.94 -18.27
C GLN A 1040 -55.96 39.79 -19.04
N ARG A 1041 -55.53 38.72 -18.36
CA ARG A 1041 -54.94 37.53 -19.02
C ARG A 1041 -55.88 36.85 -20.03
N ALA A 1042 -57.20 37.02 -19.88
CA ALA A 1042 -58.19 36.47 -20.81
C ALA A 1042 -58.26 37.25 -22.13
N THR A 1043 -57.79 38.51 -22.13
CA THR A 1043 -57.76 39.36 -23.32
C THR A 1043 -56.63 38.92 -24.23
N PHE A 1044 -56.95 38.64 -25.50
CA PHE A 1044 -55.95 38.32 -26.51
C PHE A 1044 -55.21 39.59 -26.93
N CYS A 1045 -53.91 39.44 -27.18
CA CYS A 1045 -53.15 40.50 -27.84
C CYS A 1045 -53.73 40.77 -29.24
N GLU A 1046 -54.01 42.05 -29.51
CA GLU A 1046 -54.62 42.52 -30.76
C GLU A 1046 -53.66 42.37 -31.94
N THR A 1047 -52.38 42.73 -31.74
CA THR A 1047 -51.32 42.60 -32.74
C THR A 1047 -50.17 41.81 -32.15
N ARG A 1048 -50.03 40.54 -32.51
CA ARG A 1048 -48.88 39.74 -32.04
C ARG A 1048 -47.55 40.20 -32.64
N GLU A 1049 -47.57 40.95 -33.73
CA GLU A 1049 -46.38 41.63 -34.26
C GLU A 1049 -46.20 42.95 -33.53
N HIS A 1050 -45.18 43.03 -32.68
CA HIS A 1050 -44.92 44.18 -31.81
C HIS A 1050 -43.90 45.15 -32.43
N GLY A 1051 -43.62 44.99 -33.73
CA GLY A 1051 -42.76 45.90 -34.49
C GLY A 1051 -41.26 45.60 -34.37
N PHE A 1052 -40.86 44.44 -33.84
CA PHE A 1052 -39.45 44.06 -33.79
C PHE A 1052 -38.92 43.51 -35.12
N GLY A 1053 -39.81 43.10 -36.04
CA GLY A 1053 -39.44 42.61 -37.37
C GLY A 1053 -38.83 41.21 -37.37
N LEU A 1054 -38.97 40.47 -36.26
CA LEU A 1054 -38.45 39.11 -36.12
C LEU A 1054 -39.46 38.06 -36.59
N GLY A 1055 -40.75 38.41 -36.57
CA GLY A 1055 -41.84 37.52 -36.90
C GLY A 1055 -41.92 36.33 -35.95
N ARG A 1056 -42.68 35.31 -36.35
CA ARG A 1056 -42.84 34.09 -35.53
C ARG A 1056 -41.64 33.17 -35.66
N PHE A 1057 -41.20 32.63 -34.53
CA PHE A 1057 -40.21 31.58 -34.53
C PHE A 1057 -40.80 30.27 -35.03
N ASN A 1058 -40.25 29.73 -36.13
CA ASN A 1058 -40.62 28.44 -36.71
C ASN A 1058 -39.52 27.37 -36.55
N GLY A 1059 -38.45 27.69 -35.82
CA GLY A 1059 -37.33 26.80 -35.56
C GLY A 1059 -37.49 25.97 -34.28
N THR A 1060 -36.40 25.33 -33.86
CA THR A 1060 -36.31 24.57 -32.60
C THR A 1060 -35.40 25.32 -31.63
N LEU A 1061 -35.82 25.49 -30.37
CA LEU A 1061 -34.97 26.00 -29.29
C LEU A 1061 -33.75 25.10 -29.14
N ARG A 1062 -32.57 25.70 -28.92
CA ARG A 1062 -31.31 24.96 -28.80
C ARG A 1062 -30.57 25.39 -27.55
N LEU A 1063 -30.03 24.40 -26.84
CA LEU A 1063 -29.16 24.65 -25.70
C LEU A 1063 -27.89 25.40 -26.14
N GLY A 1064 -27.46 26.37 -25.35
CA GLY A 1064 -26.31 27.23 -25.61
C GLY A 1064 -26.49 28.17 -26.80
N LYS A 1065 -27.75 28.41 -27.21
CA LYS A 1065 -28.10 29.38 -28.24
C LYS A 1065 -29.11 30.36 -27.71
#